data_AF-A0A397ARA5-F1
#
_entry.id   AF-A0A397ARA5-F1
#
_cell.length_a   1.000
_cell.length_b   1.000
_cell.length_c   1.000
_cell.angle_alpha   90.00
_cell.angle_beta   90.00
_cell.angle_gamma   90.00
#
_symmetry.space_group_name_H-M   'P 1'
#
loop_
_entity.id
_entity.type
_entity.pdbx_description
1 polymer ?
#
loop_
_entity_poly.entity_id
_entity_poly.type
_entity_poly.pdbx_seq_one_letter_code
_entity_poly.pdbx_strand_id
1 'polypeptide(L)'
;MGRLTNKLASQMYLFTSVEDLLDTNIDMTQPSDDTVGIFAGPLTARHKYTAMCLIAKLPPSIRLMIRNHTGPEINVSHMAMGDDMCKIFAQCLADLPMVTSLNVRNNRLTDSGIGALVYVCLNKDDLTSLDLSENKVDGDAAAALAEYVAAPTCALTELRMNKSDVDDGEVLGFAQALHTNTSLRTLELSRNLIGSAEMMNVVKPDMITGGEAIAEMLCNNSFLTKLDLSWNTIRLNSHNNIPCQAAWVIAQSLQVNDSISTIILDGNPLGKLGCQGLLQAVATSSNRSLSIPMNGCNFDLFDPNSFNPEEASGQYDLNLSIPYERSILLELVRCASTKTGCKFISMVHVLDKTSKTIHVECRDATKASAEDHSGAIDSIELENGMLSMGIEPEVGEAARLISRFDIDGTGTIEMNEFMELMASFNVVPTPKRVLVDVATNRPFEVPLTGHMMVEFVDLHIPSEQQEAHTRESVGHLIKNLKDNHSHVQMLAMAKNGMYFKEREAQMIIDSILDGSDVVQAMASILPHMIDASNACQLIECNITDVSQRLRLQHLLRFSFGPIVGLCTGHYRLEMAEPLDRIAAKKLMEISNKTMLWKKRHDLLDTSQHRNFQCFRNECFNGKPVVLGQADIQPMSTKRFQQFLDKMQTVGLDVNPHCQVPHCYRVLSENVYTQVLKMQKNRQHIHYGAGLAAVSEATLLGEKTTISVRRLIMELHSVLSSRWISVKQTIRFLTMWPRVFQAARLDVILIFFDRITDVYNFQQVLPLLTDDEVAQLLYRVGWLHVWSPLVPDLYYELDLSMYEQREVAKILVQLALNEPVIYGENWQNETYGWNRGDPIPGWQLNQSWLGEGNFPEKGYLTLDYYSGADRGCGPVWHTRMALCKHVLAEPPPPAHLNEFIHHTTILTLNSIRDLTPKPVVAHSIQPKKKQ
;
A
#
# COMPACT_ATOMS: atom_id res chain seq x y z
N MET A 1 -1.46 -40.96 -64.99
CA MET A 1 -0.05 -41.42 -65.03
C MET A 1 0.47 -41.44 -66.47
N GLY A 2 0.95 -42.56 -67.03
CA GLY A 2 1.86 -42.62 -68.19
C GLY A 2 1.46 -42.03 -69.56
N ARG A 3 0.28 -41.40 -69.71
CA ARG A 3 -0.07 -40.58 -70.88
C ARG A 3 -0.01 -39.07 -70.62
N LEU A 4 0.03 -38.63 -69.36
CA LEU A 4 0.23 -37.21 -68.99
C LEU A 4 1.71 -36.85 -69.04
N THR A 5 2.57 -37.73 -68.52
CA THR A 5 4.04 -37.60 -68.51
C THR A 5 4.61 -37.31 -69.89
N ASN A 6 4.12 -38.02 -70.91
CA ASN A 6 4.68 -37.95 -72.26
C ASN A 6 4.29 -36.67 -73.03
N LYS A 7 3.26 -35.91 -72.60
CA LYS A 7 2.92 -34.61 -73.21
C LYS A 7 3.53 -33.42 -72.45
N LEU A 8 3.73 -33.55 -71.14
CA LEU A 8 4.58 -32.61 -70.38
C LEU A 8 6.03 -32.67 -70.86
N ALA A 9 6.57 -33.88 -71.07
CA ALA A 9 7.93 -34.07 -71.59
C ALA A 9 8.19 -33.41 -72.97
N SER A 10 7.15 -33.19 -73.80
CA SER A 10 7.30 -32.47 -75.07
C SER A 10 7.28 -30.93 -74.92
N GLN A 11 6.84 -30.38 -73.79
CA GLN A 11 6.95 -28.94 -73.49
C GLN A 11 8.17 -28.61 -72.61
N MET A 12 8.72 -29.59 -71.89
CA MET A 12 9.94 -29.45 -71.07
C MET A 12 11.23 -29.14 -71.87
N TYR A 13 11.21 -29.16 -73.21
CA TYR A 13 12.37 -28.83 -74.04
C TYR A 13 12.64 -27.31 -74.18
N LEU A 14 11.84 -26.45 -73.55
CA LEU A 14 11.99 -24.99 -73.59
C LEU A 14 12.67 -24.37 -72.36
N PHE A 15 12.84 -25.11 -71.27
CA PHE A 15 13.43 -24.60 -70.02
C PHE A 15 14.47 -25.58 -69.49
N THR A 16 15.71 -25.11 -69.33
CA THR A 16 16.89 -25.94 -69.09
C THR A 16 17.36 -25.99 -67.64
N SER A 17 16.91 -25.05 -66.81
CA SER A 17 17.21 -24.96 -65.38
C SER A 17 15.93 -24.76 -64.55
N VAL A 18 16.08 -24.80 -63.23
CA VAL A 18 15.02 -24.36 -62.30
C VAL A 18 14.98 -22.82 -62.23
N GLU A 19 16.11 -22.16 -62.45
CA GLU A 19 16.29 -20.71 -62.39
C GLU A 19 15.48 -20.00 -63.51
N ASP A 20 15.48 -20.56 -64.72
CA ASP A 20 14.68 -20.07 -65.87
C ASP A 20 13.16 -20.00 -65.57
N LEU A 21 12.68 -20.73 -64.56
CA LEU A 21 11.27 -20.81 -64.17
C LEU A 21 10.94 -20.02 -62.88
N LEU A 22 11.96 -19.49 -62.20
CA LEU A 22 11.81 -18.69 -60.97
C LEU A 22 11.66 -17.19 -61.28
N ASP A 23 12.35 -16.67 -62.29
CA ASP A 23 12.29 -15.26 -62.69
C ASP A 23 11.06 -14.88 -63.51
N THR A 24 10.29 -15.86 -64.02
CA THR A 24 9.20 -15.60 -64.96
C THR A 24 7.82 -15.55 -64.31
N ASN A 25 7.25 -14.34 -64.20
CA ASN A 25 5.80 -14.14 -64.07
C ASN A 25 5.10 -14.54 -65.39
N ILE A 26 4.89 -15.84 -65.61
CA ILE A 26 4.21 -16.35 -66.81
C ILE A 26 2.70 -16.13 -66.68
N ASP A 27 2.21 -15.03 -67.25
CA ASP A 27 0.79 -14.82 -67.51
C ASP A 27 0.29 -15.83 -68.57
N MET A 28 -0.25 -16.96 -68.12
CA MET A 28 -0.81 -18.01 -68.97
C MET A 28 -2.28 -17.75 -69.40
N THR A 29 -2.72 -16.49 -69.48
CA THR A 29 -4.08 -16.17 -69.98
C THR A 29 -4.22 -16.26 -71.51
N GLN A 30 -3.13 -16.30 -72.29
CA GLN A 30 -3.19 -16.41 -73.75
C GLN A 30 -3.00 -17.86 -74.24
N PRO A 31 -3.94 -18.42 -75.03
CA PRO A 31 -3.80 -19.75 -75.62
C PRO A 31 -2.86 -19.71 -76.84
N SER A 32 -1.86 -20.58 -76.87
CA SER A 32 -1.08 -20.87 -78.08
C SER A 32 -1.91 -21.68 -79.08
N ASP A 33 -1.99 -21.23 -80.33
CA ASP A 33 -2.99 -21.69 -81.32
C ASP A 33 -2.86 -23.17 -81.76
N ASP A 34 -1.73 -23.82 -81.47
CA ASP A 34 -1.43 -25.21 -81.85
C ASP A 34 -1.52 -26.22 -80.68
N THR A 35 -2.74 -26.66 -80.32
CA THR A 35 -3.03 -28.11 -80.17
C THR A 35 -4.51 -28.41 -79.95
N VAL A 36 -5.04 -29.38 -80.72
CA VAL A 36 -6.43 -29.83 -80.61
C VAL A 36 -6.72 -30.49 -79.25
N GLY A 37 -7.69 -29.91 -78.54
CA GLY A 37 -8.66 -30.54 -77.63
C GLY A 37 -8.21 -31.67 -76.70
N ILE A 38 -8.06 -31.36 -75.40
CA ILE A 38 -8.49 -32.21 -74.26
C ILE A 38 -8.39 -31.45 -72.92
N PHE A 39 -7.53 -30.44 -72.82
CA PHE A 39 -7.51 -29.47 -71.71
C PHE A 39 -7.59 -28.05 -72.27
N ALA A 40 -8.76 -27.41 -72.15
CA ALA A 40 -9.03 -26.06 -72.65
C ALA A 40 -9.54 -25.16 -71.50
N GLY A 41 -8.66 -24.92 -70.53
CA GLY A 41 -8.93 -24.09 -69.35
C GLY A 41 -7.64 -23.81 -68.58
N PRO A 42 -7.59 -22.76 -67.75
CA PRO A 42 -6.37 -22.34 -67.07
C PRO A 42 -5.83 -23.42 -66.12
N LEU A 43 -4.50 -23.52 -66.05
CA LEU A 43 -3.79 -24.47 -65.19
C LEU A 43 -3.99 -24.08 -63.72
N THR A 44 -4.94 -24.75 -63.05
CA THR A 44 -5.18 -24.52 -61.62
C THR A 44 -3.95 -24.85 -60.78
N ALA A 45 -3.81 -24.22 -59.60
CA ALA A 45 -2.67 -24.39 -58.69
C ALA A 45 -2.24 -25.87 -58.46
N ARG A 46 -3.20 -26.81 -58.40
CA ARG A 46 -2.94 -28.25 -58.29
C ARG A 46 -2.13 -28.82 -59.46
N HIS A 47 -2.34 -28.32 -60.69
CA HIS A 47 -1.56 -28.70 -61.86
C HIS A 47 -0.17 -28.07 -61.84
N LYS A 48 -0.06 -26.77 -61.51
CA LYS A 48 1.22 -26.04 -61.31
C LYS A 48 2.11 -26.78 -60.31
N TYR A 49 1.57 -27.05 -59.12
CA TYR A 49 2.22 -27.83 -58.06
C TYR A 49 2.67 -29.21 -58.54
N THR A 50 1.78 -29.98 -59.17
CA THR A 50 2.13 -31.33 -59.65
C THR A 50 3.23 -31.30 -60.71
N ALA A 51 3.24 -30.29 -61.59
CA ALA A 51 4.29 -30.10 -62.59
C ALA A 51 5.62 -29.69 -61.95
N MET A 52 5.61 -28.70 -61.06
CA MET A 52 6.80 -28.25 -60.32
C MET A 52 7.44 -29.37 -59.48
N CYS A 53 6.64 -30.18 -58.79
CA CYS A 53 7.12 -31.37 -58.08
C CYS A 53 7.90 -32.32 -59.03
N LEU A 54 7.34 -32.61 -60.21
CA LEU A 54 7.95 -33.51 -61.18
C LEU A 54 9.23 -32.92 -61.80
N ILE A 55 9.27 -31.61 -62.05
CA ILE A 55 10.47 -30.89 -62.52
C ILE A 55 11.58 -30.94 -61.46
N ALA A 56 11.25 -30.68 -60.20
CA ALA A 56 12.15 -30.77 -59.05
C ALA A 56 12.53 -32.22 -58.66
N LYS A 57 11.98 -33.23 -59.36
CA LYS A 57 12.17 -34.68 -59.08
C LYS A 57 11.66 -35.11 -57.70
N LEU A 58 10.77 -34.33 -57.09
CA LEU A 58 10.16 -34.60 -55.79
C LEU A 58 8.84 -35.38 -55.97
N PRO A 59 8.50 -36.31 -55.07
CA PRO A 59 7.26 -37.07 -55.16
C PRO A 59 6.05 -36.13 -54.95
N PRO A 60 5.13 -35.99 -55.92
CA PRO A 60 4.03 -35.04 -55.82
C PRO A 60 3.02 -35.48 -54.75
N SER A 61 3.17 -34.94 -53.54
CA SER A 61 2.26 -35.14 -52.41
C SER A 61 0.96 -34.35 -52.61
N ILE A 62 0.09 -34.81 -53.53
CA ILE A 62 -1.15 -34.13 -53.94
C ILE A 62 -2.05 -33.75 -52.75
N ARG A 63 -1.98 -34.50 -51.64
CA ARG A 63 -2.67 -34.19 -50.37
C ARG A 63 -2.45 -32.75 -49.89
N LEU A 64 -1.25 -32.19 -50.10
CA LEU A 64 -0.91 -30.81 -49.73
C LEU A 64 -1.74 -29.75 -50.47
N MET A 65 -2.44 -30.13 -51.55
CA MET A 65 -3.37 -29.25 -52.29
C MET A 65 -4.79 -29.81 -52.43
N ILE A 66 -5.17 -30.83 -51.65
CA ILE A 66 -6.56 -31.34 -51.63
C ILE A 66 -7.36 -30.56 -50.58
N ARG A 67 -8.03 -29.49 -51.03
CA ARG A 67 -9.10 -28.82 -50.28
C ARG A 67 -10.37 -29.67 -50.41
N ASN A 68 -10.76 -30.37 -49.33
CA ASN A 68 -11.99 -31.20 -49.31
C ASN A 68 -13.27 -30.37 -49.44
N HIS A 69 -13.23 -29.12 -48.96
CA HIS A 69 -14.28 -28.11 -49.07
C HIS A 69 -13.63 -26.75 -49.39
N THR A 70 -14.42 -25.77 -49.83
CA THR A 70 -13.99 -24.37 -50.02
C THR A 70 -13.86 -23.60 -48.70
N GLY A 71 -13.36 -24.26 -47.65
CA GLY A 71 -13.09 -23.64 -46.35
C GLY A 71 -11.81 -22.77 -46.42
N PRO A 72 -11.73 -21.67 -45.65
CA PRO A 72 -10.64 -20.70 -45.77
C PRO A 72 -9.31 -21.13 -45.13
N GLU A 73 -9.31 -22.22 -44.35
CA GLU A 73 -8.10 -22.82 -43.78
C GLU A 73 -7.46 -23.81 -44.78
N ILE A 74 -6.13 -23.78 -44.88
CA ILE A 74 -5.33 -24.89 -45.40
C ILE A 74 -4.50 -25.48 -44.27
N ASN A 75 -4.88 -26.68 -43.84
CA ASN A 75 -4.14 -27.44 -42.83
C ASN A 75 -3.28 -28.52 -43.50
N VAL A 76 -1.97 -28.36 -43.41
CA VAL A 76 -0.96 -29.31 -43.89
C VAL A 76 0.00 -29.71 -42.77
N SER A 77 -0.45 -29.63 -41.52
CA SER A 77 0.33 -29.99 -40.34
C SER A 77 0.75 -31.47 -40.34
N HIS A 78 1.92 -31.77 -39.77
CA HIS A 78 2.49 -33.12 -39.64
C HIS A 78 2.68 -33.89 -40.97
N MET A 79 2.63 -33.22 -42.13
CA MET A 79 2.80 -33.83 -43.46
C MET A 79 4.28 -34.08 -43.83
N ALA A 80 5.21 -33.67 -42.96
CA ALA A 80 6.65 -33.88 -43.09
C ALA A 80 7.27 -33.27 -44.37
N MET A 81 6.68 -32.17 -44.85
CA MET A 81 6.92 -31.52 -46.15
C MET A 81 8.40 -31.28 -46.49
N GLY A 82 9.17 -30.65 -45.59
CA GLY A 82 10.54 -30.17 -45.87
C GLY A 82 10.62 -29.00 -46.87
N ASP A 83 11.73 -28.28 -46.85
CA ASP A 83 11.87 -26.97 -47.51
C ASP A 83 11.64 -26.98 -49.03
N ASP A 84 12.15 -27.98 -49.75
CA ASP A 84 12.06 -27.99 -51.22
C ASP A 84 10.63 -28.22 -51.72
N MET A 85 9.86 -29.02 -50.98
CA MET A 85 8.42 -29.14 -51.22
C MET A 85 7.65 -27.91 -50.73
N CYS A 86 8.15 -27.24 -49.68
CA CYS A 86 7.57 -26.01 -49.15
C CYS A 86 7.68 -24.84 -50.13
N LYS A 87 8.85 -24.65 -50.77
CA LYS A 87 9.07 -23.64 -51.83
C LYS A 87 8.06 -23.80 -52.98
N ILE A 88 7.85 -25.04 -53.44
CA ILE A 88 6.87 -25.37 -54.49
C ILE A 88 5.43 -25.17 -54.01
N PHE A 89 5.12 -25.53 -52.77
CA PHE A 89 3.81 -25.30 -52.15
C PHE A 89 3.51 -23.79 -52.04
N ALA A 90 4.47 -22.98 -51.56
CA ALA A 90 4.36 -21.53 -51.45
C ALA A 90 4.06 -20.87 -52.81
N GLN A 91 4.83 -21.20 -53.86
CA GLN A 91 4.58 -20.70 -55.22
C GLN A 91 3.20 -21.05 -55.77
N CYS A 92 2.54 -22.07 -55.21
CA CYS A 92 1.17 -22.46 -55.58
C CYS A 92 0.11 -21.93 -54.61
N LEU A 93 0.49 -21.40 -53.44
CA LEU A 93 -0.38 -20.79 -52.43
C LEU A 93 -0.89 -19.41 -52.88
N ALA A 94 -0.08 -18.64 -53.61
CA ALA A 94 -0.48 -17.38 -54.23
C ALA A 94 -1.73 -17.57 -55.11
N ASP A 95 -1.72 -18.61 -55.95
CA ASP A 95 -2.79 -18.97 -56.88
C ASP A 95 -4.06 -19.56 -56.21
N LEU A 96 -4.11 -19.67 -54.87
CA LEU A 96 -5.26 -20.19 -54.14
C LEU A 96 -6.16 -19.05 -53.63
N PRO A 97 -7.34 -18.82 -54.23
CA PRO A 97 -8.28 -17.84 -53.72
C PRO A 97 -8.90 -18.29 -52.39
N MET A 98 -9.28 -17.32 -51.57
CA MET A 98 -9.98 -17.53 -50.29
C MET A 98 -9.19 -18.44 -49.35
N VAL A 99 -7.95 -18.08 -49.01
CA VAL A 99 -7.12 -18.80 -48.02
C VAL A 99 -6.68 -17.82 -46.96
N THR A 100 -7.45 -17.76 -45.87
CA THR A 100 -7.24 -16.81 -44.77
C THR A 100 -6.49 -17.41 -43.59
N SER A 101 -6.33 -18.72 -43.52
CA SER A 101 -5.49 -19.38 -42.53
C SER A 101 -4.63 -20.47 -43.15
N LEU A 102 -3.35 -20.53 -42.76
CA LEU A 102 -2.40 -21.55 -43.16
C LEU A 102 -1.78 -22.20 -41.92
N ASN A 103 -1.95 -23.51 -41.79
CA ASN A 103 -1.27 -24.31 -40.78
C ASN A 103 -0.24 -25.25 -41.42
N VAL A 104 1.05 -24.95 -41.19
CA VAL A 104 2.22 -25.74 -41.63
C VAL A 104 2.97 -26.35 -40.45
N ARG A 105 2.33 -26.50 -39.28
CA ARG A 105 2.90 -27.05 -38.05
C ARG A 105 3.63 -28.38 -38.25
N ASN A 106 4.81 -28.55 -37.65
CA ASN A 106 5.60 -29.79 -37.64
C ASN A 106 5.77 -30.40 -39.05
N ASN A 107 6.39 -29.64 -39.95
CA ASN A 107 6.73 -30.08 -41.30
C ASN A 107 8.24 -30.26 -41.54
N ARG A 108 9.06 -29.99 -40.52
CA ARG A 108 10.53 -29.92 -40.61
C ARG A 108 10.99 -28.85 -41.61
N LEU A 109 10.31 -27.71 -41.58
CA LEU A 109 10.77 -26.53 -42.29
C LEU A 109 11.95 -25.90 -41.53
N THR A 110 12.88 -25.33 -42.28
CA THR A 110 13.93 -24.42 -41.81
C THR A 110 13.80 -23.08 -42.52
N ASP A 111 14.72 -22.17 -42.27
CA ASP A 111 14.67 -20.80 -42.79
C ASP A 111 14.47 -20.74 -44.31
N SER A 112 15.06 -21.66 -45.07
CA SER A 112 14.93 -21.70 -46.53
C SER A 112 13.52 -22.09 -47.02
N GLY A 113 12.75 -22.83 -46.22
CA GLY A 113 11.35 -23.14 -46.48
C GLY A 113 10.41 -22.04 -45.97
N ILE A 114 10.70 -21.48 -44.80
CA ILE A 114 9.87 -20.46 -44.15
C ILE A 114 9.98 -19.12 -44.87
N GLY A 115 11.19 -18.66 -45.23
CA GLY A 115 11.37 -17.44 -46.04
C GLY A 115 10.62 -17.49 -47.38
N ALA A 116 10.53 -18.68 -47.99
CA ALA A 116 9.75 -18.87 -49.22
C ALA A 116 8.23 -18.77 -49.00
N LEU A 117 7.72 -19.18 -47.83
CA LEU A 117 6.32 -18.90 -47.43
C LEU A 117 6.12 -17.39 -47.20
N VAL A 118 7.01 -16.73 -46.47
CA VAL A 118 6.92 -15.29 -46.15
C VAL A 118 6.92 -14.42 -47.40
N TYR A 119 7.80 -14.71 -48.36
CA TYR A 119 7.85 -14.00 -49.64
C TYR A 119 6.51 -14.06 -50.42
N VAL A 120 5.76 -15.15 -50.27
CA VAL A 120 4.41 -15.29 -50.84
C VAL A 120 3.36 -14.61 -49.96
N CYS A 121 3.50 -14.62 -48.63
CA CYS A 121 2.61 -13.91 -47.71
C CYS A 121 2.61 -12.39 -47.93
N LEU A 122 3.76 -11.79 -48.27
CA LEU A 122 3.86 -10.38 -48.69
C LEU A 122 2.93 -10.01 -49.87
N ASN A 123 2.56 -10.99 -50.69
CA ASN A 123 1.71 -10.83 -51.86
C ASN A 123 0.32 -11.50 -51.67
N LYS A 124 -0.07 -11.81 -50.42
CA LYS A 124 -1.30 -12.54 -50.10
C LYS A 124 -2.06 -11.86 -48.95
N ASP A 125 -2.73 -10.77 -49.29
CA ASP A 125 -3.52 -9.92 -48.39
C ASP A 125 -4.75 -10.60 -47.78
N ASP A 126 -5.25 -11.71 -48.35
CA ASP A 126 -6.31 -12.51 -47.74
C ASP A 126 -5.84 -13.39 -46.57
N LEU A 127 -4.54 -13.58 -46.35
CA LEU A 127 -3.99 -14.45 -45.29
C LEU A 127 -3.86 -13.74 -43.93
N THR A 128 -4.74 -14.09 -42.98
CA THR A 128 -4.83 -13.43 -41.67
C THR A 128 -4.39 -14.28 -40.47
N SER A 129 -4.10 -15.57 -40.67
CA SER A 129 -3.63 -16.50 -39.62
C SER A 129 -2.56 -17.46 -40.16
N LEU A 130 -1.43 -17.58 -39.44
CA LEU A 130 -0.29 -18.43 -39.83
C LEU A 130 0.25 -19.24 -38.64
N ASP A 131 0.26 -20.57 -38.76
CA ASP A 131 0.87 -21.48 -37.77
C ASP A 131 2.12 -22.18 -38.32
N LEU A 132 3.28 -21.74 -37.82
CA LEU A 132 4.62 -22.26 -38.09
C LEU A 132 5.15 -23.18 -36.98
N SER A 133 4.38 -23.43 -35.92
CA SER A 133 4.82 -24.16 -34.70
C SER A 133 5.52 -25.49 -35.03
N GLU A 134 6.48 -25.92 -34.18
CA GLU A 134 7.24 -27.17 -34.36
C GLU A 134 8.04 -27.28 -35.68
N ASN A 135 8.38 -26.15 -36.31
CA ASN A 135 9.41 -26.01 -37.35
C ASN A 135 10.55 -25.12 -36.84
N LYS A 136 11.73 -25.11 -37.47
CA LYS A 136 12.82 -24.22 -37.02
C LYS A 136 12.66 -22.83 -37.63
N VAL A 137 12.50 -21.81 -36.78
CA VAL A 137 12.53 -20.39 -37.12
C VAL A 137 13.82 -19.82 -36.52
N ASP A 138 14.89 -19.81 -37.31
CA ASP A 138 16.22 -19.30 -36.95
C ASP A 138 16.48 -17.98 -37.73
N GLY A 139 17.64 -17.36 -37.55
CA GLY A 139 17.91 -15.96 -37.87
C GLY A 139 17.43 -15.44 -39.24
N ASP A 140 17.63 -16.18 -40.33
CA ASP A 140 17.24 -15.72 -41.68
C ASP A 140 15.71 -15.67 -41.84
N ALA A 141 14.98 -16.64 -41.28
CA ALA A 141 13.52 -16.64 -41.34
C ALA A 141 12.88 -15.79 -40.26
N ALA A 142 13.49 -15.67 -39.08
CA ALA A 142 13.07 -14.72 -38.07
C ALA A 142 13.16 -13.28 -38.59
N ALA A 143 14.27 -12.91 -39.25
CA ALA A 143 14.44 -11.62 -39.89
C ALA A 143 13.40 -11.38 -41.00
N ALA A 144 13.18 -12.33 -41.90
CA ALA A 144 12.17 -12.21 -42.95
C ALA A 144 10.74 -12.10 -42.40
N LEU A 145 10.38 -12.87 -41.37
CA LEU A 145 9.09 -12.78 -40.68
C LEU A 145 8.93 -11.43 -39.97
N ALA A 146 9.98 -10.92 -39.32
CA ALA A 146 9.97 -9.61 -38.67
C ALA A 146 9.80 -8.48 -39.70
N GLU A 147 10.49 -8.52 -40.84
CA GLU A 147 10.30 -7.57 -41.94
C GLU A 147 8.85 -7.59 -42.47
N TYR A 148 8.27 -8.77 -42.67
CA TYR A 148 6.86 -8.89 -43.06
C TYR A 148 5.89 -8.38 -41.98
N VAL A 149 6.14 -8.63 -40.69
CA VAL A 149 5.31 -8.11 -39.59
C VAL A 149 5.42 -6.59 -39.47
N ALA A 150 6.60 -6.02 -39.71
CA ALA A 150 6.81 -4.57 -39.71
C ALA A 150 6.15 -3.85 -40.90
N ALA A 151 5.94 -4.57 -42.01
CA ALA A 151 5.42 -4.01 -43.26
C ALA A 151 3.95 -3.53 -43.14
N PRO A 152 3.59 -2.35 -43.69
CA PRO A 152 2.20 -1.87 -43.71
C PRO A 152 1.20 -2.77 -44.46
N THR A 153 1.69 -3.73 -45.25
CA THR A 153 0.89 -4.74 -45.96
C THR A 153 0.60 -6.00 -45.13
N CYS A 154 1.09 -6.09 -43.89
CA CYS A 154 0.90 -7.26 -43.03
C CYS A 154 -0.58 -7.50 -42.71
N ALA A 155 -1.20 -8.51 -43.34
CA ALA A 155 -2.59 -8.90 -43.09
C ALA A 155 -2.76 -9.83 -41.86
N LEU A 156 -1.65 -10.30 -41.25
CA LEU A 156 -1.71 -11.25 -40.14
C LEU A 156 -2.35 -10.63 -38.89
N THR A 157 -3.44 -11.25 -38.45
CA THR A 157 -4.07 -11.05 -37.14
C THR A 157 -3.58 -12.05 -36.09
N GLU A 158 -3.04 -13.19 -36.54
CA GLU A 158 -2.61 -14.30 -35.69
C GLU A 158 -1.34 -14.96 -36.24
N LEU A 159 -0.31 -15.06 -35.41
CA LEU A 159 0.95 -15.74 -35.72
C LEU A 159 1.32 -16.73 -34.60
N ARG A 160 1.54 -18.00 -34.96
CA ARG A 160 1.99 -19.04 -34.02
C ARG A 160 3.35 -19.58 -34.42
N MET A 161 4.28 -19.55 -33.47
CA MET A 161 5.65 -20.07 -33.58
C MET A 161 5.99 -20.88 -32.31
N ASN A 162 5.05 -21.71 -31.86
CA ASN A 162 5.20 -22.47 -30.62
C ASN A 162 6.23 -23.60 -30.82
N LYS A 163 7.23 -23.70 -29.95
CA LYS A 163 8.33 -24.68 -30.01
C LYS A 163 9.04 -24.65 -31.37
N SER A 164 9.50 -23.47 -31.75
CA SER A 164 10.12 -23.15 -33.03
C SER A 164 11.60 -22.74 -32.97
N ASP A 165 12.25 -22.91 -31.81
CA ASP A 165 13.69 -22.64 -31.57
C ASP A 165 14.09 -21.15 -31.46
N VAL A 166 13.10 -20.25 -31.34
CA VAL A 166 13.27 -18.78 -31.22
C VAL A 166 13.94 -18.39 -29.89
N ASP A 167 15.00 -17.57 -29.93
CA ASP A 167 15.71 -17.05 -28.76
C ASP A 167 15.58 -15.52 -28.55
N ASP A 168 16.36 -14.96 -27.62
CA ASP A 168 16.41 -13.55 -27.25
C ASP A 168 16.76 -12.60 -28.43
N GLY A 169 17.56 -13.06 -29.39
CA GLY A 169 17.96 -12.33 -30.60
C GLY A 169 16.86 -12.30 -31.66
N GLU A 170 16.23 -13.45 -31.95
CA GLU A 170 15.09 -13.48 -32.87
C GLU A 170 13.89 -12.69 -32.30
N VAL A 171 13.58 -12.85 -31.00
CA VAL A 171 12.45 -12.14 -30.39
C VAL A 171 12.68 -10.63 -30.32
N LEU A 172 13.93 -10.14 -30.29
CA LEU A 172 14.24 -8.73 -30.43
C LEU A 172 13.83 -8.18 -31.81
N GLY A 173 14.06 -8.94 -32.89
CA GLY A 173 13.58 -8.60 -34.23
C GLY A 173 12.06 -8.52 -34.30
N PHE A 174 11.37 -9.53 -33.74
CA PHE A 174 9.90 -9.52 -33.63
C PHE A 174 9.37 -8.37 -32.77
N ALA A 175 10.02 -8.08 -31.65
CA ALA A 175 9.67 -6.96 -30.78
C ALA A 175 9.75 -5.63 -31.53
N GLN A 176 10.84 -5.37 -32.24
CA GLN A 176 11.01 -4.18 -33.07
C GLN A 176 9.95 -4.07 -34.18
N ALA A 177 9.67 -5.16 -34.90
CA ALA A 177 8.63 -5.19 -35.93
C ALA A 177 7.22 -4.86 -35.38
N LEU A 178 6.93 -5.27 -34.15
CA LEU A 178 5.67 -4.99 -33.49
C LEU A 178 5.53 -3.53 -33.01
N HIS A 179 6.58 -2.70 -33.01
CA HIS A 179 6.43 -1.27 -32.73
C HIS A 179 5.63 -0.54 -33.81
N THR A 180 5.69 -1.01 -35.07
CA THR A 180 4.95 -0.42 -36.20
C THR A 180 3.74 -1.23 -36.65
N ASN A 181 3.64 -2.50 -36.24
CA ASN A 181 2.52 -3.37 -36.64
C ASN A 181 1.18 -2.97 -35.98
N THR A 182 0.13 -2.84 -36.78
CA THR A 182 -1.23 -2.49 -36.33
C THR A 182 -2.27 -3.59 -36.56
N SER A 183 -1.90 -4.71 -37.19
CA SER A 183 -2.78 -5.78 -37.64
C SER A 183 -2.81 -7.01 -36.72
N LEU A 184 -1.68 -7.35 -36.08
CA LEU A 184 -1.57 -8.53 -35.23
C LEU A 184 -2.36 -8.35 -33.92
N ARG A 185 -3.04 -9.42 -33.49
CA ARG A 185 -3.85 -9.47 -32.26
C ARG A 185 -3.39 -10.62 -31.35
N THR A 186 -3.01 -11.74 -31.94
CA THR A 186 -2.51 -12.94 -31.24
C THR A 186 -1.09 -13.27 -31.69
N LEU A 187 -0.17 -13.38 -30.74
CA LEU A 187 1.17 -13.95 -30.93
C LEU A 187 1.38 -15.13 -29.96
N GLU A 188 1.72 -16.30 -30.48
CA GLU A 188 1.99 -17.49 -29.67
C GLU A 188 3.44 -17.96 -29.84
N LEU A 189 4.22 -17.85 -28.76
CA LEU A 189 5.65 -18.14 -28.66
C LEU A 189 5.93 -19.19 -27.56
N SER A 190 4.98 -20.06 -27.23
CA SER A 190 5.11 -21.07 -26.18
C SER A 190 6.26 -22.05 -26.48
N ARG A 191 7.01 -22.49 -25.45
CA ARG A 191 8.08 -23.52 -25.52
C ARG A 191 9.27 -23.14 -26.41
N ASN A 192 9.65 -21.87 -26.43
CA ASN A 192 10.86 -21.36 -27.10
C ASN A 192 11.98 -21.07 -26.08
N LEU A 193 13.05 -20.40 -26.52
CA LEU A 193 14.29 -20.15 -25.75
C LEU A 193 14.41 -18.69 -25.29
N ILE A 194 13.28 -17.97 -25.21
CA ILE A 194 13.23 -16.56 -24.81
C ILE A 194 13.65 -16.42 -23.34
N GLY A 195 14.61 -15.54 -23.06
CA GLY A 195 15.25 -15.33 -21.76
C GLY A 195 16.50 -16.20 -21.53
N SER A 196 16.91 -16.99 -22.53
CA SER A 196 18.13 -17.81 -22.44
C SER A 196 19.40 -16.96 -22.39
N ALA A 197 19.36 -15.74 -22.93
CA ALA A 197 20.49 -14.80 -22.92
C ALA A 197 20.63 -14.01 -21.61
N GLU A 198 19.68 -14.09 -20.66
CA GLU A 198 19.79 -13.44 -19.34
C GLU A 198 21.12 -13.75 -18.63
N MET A 199 21.59 -15.00 -18.72
CA MET A 199 22.85 -15.43 -18.09
C MET A 199 24.10 -14.80 -18.74
N MET A 200 24.01 -14.30 -19.97
CA MET A 200 25.08 -13.54 -20.62
C MET A 200 25.04 -12.04 -20.28
N ASN A 201 23.91 -11.48 -19.84
CA ASN A 201 23.80 -10.07 -19.40
C ASN A 201 24.81 -9.76 -18.27
N VAL A 202 25.02 -10.70 -17.34
CA VAL A 202 26.04 -10.65 -16.27
C VAL A 202 27.48 -10.44 -16.81
N VAL A 203 27.76 -10.82 -18.06
CA VAL A 203 29.07 -10.69 -18.73
C VAL A 203 29.08 -9.57 -19.78
N LYS A 204 27.90 -9.13 -20.23
CA LYS A 204 27.66 -8.07 -21.23
C LYS A 204 26.38 -7.28 -20.86
N PRO A 205 26.46 -6.29 -19.96
CA PRO A 205 25.26 -5.59 -19.46
C PRO A 205 24.56 -4.72 -20.52
N ASP A 206 25.23 -4.40 -21.63
CA ASP A 206 24.65 -3.65 -22.76
C ASP A 206 23.78 -4.52 -23.70
N MET A 207 23.61 -5.81 -23.40
CA MET A 207 22.90 -6.77 -24.25
C MET A 207 21.43 -6.89 -23.83
N ILE A 208 20.52 -6.39 -24.67
CA ILE A 208 19.07 -6.50 -24.49
C ILE A 208 18.67 -7.98 -24.43
N THR A 209 17.96 -8.38 -23.36
CA THR A 209 17.40 -9.73 -23.23
C THR A 209 16.01 -9.82 -23.85
N GLY A 210 15.55 -11.03 -24.17
CA GLY A 210 14.26 -11.26 -24.82
C GLY A 210 13.06 -10.77 -23.99
N GLY A 211 13.17 -10.85 -22.66
CA GLY A 211 12.16 -10.29 -21.75
C GLY A 211 12.10 -8.76 -21.75
N GLU A 212 13.24 -8.09 -21.90
CA GLU A 212 13.31 -6.64 -22.03
C GLU A 212 12.79 -6.16 -23.39
N ALA A 213 13.13 -6.87 -24.46
CA ALA A 213 12.60 -6.62 -25.80
C ALA A 213 11.06 -6.75 -25.85
N ILE A 214 10.51 -7.79 -25.21
CA ILE A 214 9.06 -7.97 -25.06
C ILE A 214 8.44 -6.80 -24.28
N ALA A 215 9.06 -6.36 -23.19
CA ALA A 215 8.54 -5.26 -22.39
C ALA A 215 8.57 -3.91 -23.15
N GLU A 216 9.63 -3.64 -23.91
CA GLU A 216 9.72 -2.44 -24.76
C GLU A 216 8.68 -2.47 -25.90
N MET A 217 8.44 -3.63 -26.51
CA MET A 217 7.34 -3.84 -27.45
C MET A 217 5.97 -3.59 -26.82
N LEU A 218 5.72 -4.10 -25.60
CA LEU A 218 4.46 -3.86 -24.89
C LEU A 218 4.25 -2.39 -24.55
N CYS A 219 5.29 -1.62 -24.20
CA CYS A 219 5.18 -0.18 -23.97
C CYS A 219 4.72 0.60 -25.22
N ASN A 220 5.05 0.13 -26.44
CA ASN A 220 4.85 0.86 -27.69
C ASN A 220 3.70 0.32 -28.55
N ASN A 221 3.39 -0.97 -28.50
CA ASN A 221 2.33 -1.59 -29.31
C ASN A 221 0.96 -1.49 -28.61
N SER A 222 0.02 -0.77 -29.23
CA SER A 222 -1.36 -0.60 -28.74
C SER A 222 -2.40 -1.51 -29.42
N PHE A 223 -1.96 -2.61 -30.04
CA PHE A 223 -2.77 -3.44 -30.94
C PHE A 223 -2.85 -4.92 -30.56
N LEU A 224 -1.79 -5.49 -29.98
CA LEU A 224 -1.71 -6.87 -29.55
C LEU A 224 -2.61 -7.08 -28.32
N THR A 225 -3.47 -8.11 -28.36
CA THR A 225 -4.46 -8.39 -27.32
C THR A 225 -4.20 -9.71 -26.58
N LYS A 226 -3.53 -10.68 -27.22
CA LYS A 226 -3.08 -11.96 -26.65
C LYS A 226 -1.61 -12.23 -26.97
N LEU A 227 -0.82 -12.52 -25.94
CA LEU A 227 0.57 -12.99 -26.04
C LEU A 227 0.73 -14.29 -25.24
N ASP A 228 1.26 -15.36 -25.85
CA ASP A 228 1.60 -16.61 -25.15
C ASP A 228 3.12 -16.78 -25.11
N LEU A 229 3.67 -16.76 -23.89
CA LEU A 229 5.08 -16.93 -23.57
C LEU A 229 5.30 -18.14 -22.64
N SER A 230 4.31 -19.04 -22.53
CA SER A 230 4.39 -20.18 -21.62
C SER A 230 5.57 -21.12 -21.95
N TRP A 231 6.14 -21.76 -20.92
CA TRP A 231 7.26 -22.71 -21.04
C TRP A 231 8.51 -22.17 -21.75
N ASN A 232 8.73 -20.86 -21.72
CA ASN A 232 10.00 -20.26 -22.13
C ASN A 232 11.02 -20.27 -20.99
N THR A 233 12.19 -19.71 -21.26
CA THR A 233 13.27 -19.52 -20.31
C THR A 233 13.32 -18.09 -19.78
N ILE A 234 12.15 -17.45 -19.55
CA ILE A 234 11.99 -16.10 -18.93
C ILE A 234 12.44 -16.11 -17.44
N ARG A 235 13.05 -17.22 -17.02
CA ARG A 235 14.37 -17.26 -16.40
C ARG A 235 14.97 -18.66 -16.62
N LEU A 236 16.27 -18.87 -16.40
CA LEU A 236 16.84 -20.21 -16.20
C LEU A 236 17.82 -20.26 -15.01
N ASN A 237 17.78 -21.38 -14.26
CA ASN A 237 18.80 -21.73 -13.27
C ASN A 237 20.10 -22.19 -13.98
N SER A 238 21.30 -22.04 -13.43
CA SER A 238 21.66 -22.53 -12.09
C SER A 238 23.07 -22.12 -11.61
N HIS A 239 23.34 -22.39 -10.33
CA HIS A 239 24.65 -22.40 -9.66
C HIS A 239 25.40 -21.07 -9.44
N ASN A 240 25.10 -19.99 -10.14
CA ASN A 240 25.55 -18.63 -9.75
C ASN A 240 24.37 -17.64 -9.71
N ASN A 241 24.48 -16.65 -8.83
CA ASN A 241 23.38 -15.75 -8.43
C ASN A 241 22.97 -14.77 -9.54
N ILE A 242 21.81 -14.10 -9.36
CA ILE A 242 21.28 -12.92 -10.09
C ILE A 242 20.46 -13.24 -11.37
N PRO A 243 19.21 -12.73 -11.57
CA PRO A 243 18.07 -12.60 -10.65
C PRO A 243 16.71 -12.86 -11.39
N CYS A 244 15.75 -11.90 -11.41
CA CYS A 244 14.36 -12.04 -11.90
C CYS A 244 13.87 -10.88 -12.83
N GLN A 245 14.73 -10.15 -13.55
CA GLN A 245 14.34 -8.84 -14.14
C GLN A 245 13.23 -8.94 -15.18
N ALA A 246 13.28 -9.87 -16.13
CA ALA A 246 12.37 -9.90 -17.28
C ALA A 246 10.89 -9.84 -16.86
N ALA A 247 10.48 -10.68 -15.92
CA ALA A 247 9.13 -10.70 -15.39
C ALA A 247 8.71 -9.36 -14.71
N TRP A 248 9.65 -8.65 -14.09
CA TRP A 248 9.41 -7.33 -13.49
C TRP A 248 9.32 -6.22 -14.54
N VAL A 249 10.21 -6.19 -15.55
CA VAL A 249 10.16 -5.17 -16.61
C VAL A 249 8.90 -5.38 -17.47
N ILE A 250 8.52 -6.63 -17.76
CA ILE A 250 7.22 -6.96 -18.36
C ILE A 250 6.07 -6.43 -17.49
N ALA A 251 6.07 -6.68 -16.18
CA ALA A 251 5.03 -6.16 -15.28
C ALA A 251 4.92 -4.61 -15.25
N GLN A 252 6.04 -3.90 -15.39
CA GLN A 252 6.04 -2.44 -15.52
C GLN A 252 5.51 -1.99 -16.90
N SER A 253 5.87 -2.66 -18.00
CA SER A 253 5.27 -2.39 -19.32
C SER A 253 3.76 -2.63 -19.35
N LEU A 254 3.27 -3.65 -18.63
CA LEU A 254 1.84 -3.91 -18.48
C LEU A 254 1.11 -2.79 -17.75
N GLN A 255 1.75 -2.03 -16.83
CA GLN A 255 1.10 -0.88 -16.19
C GLN A 255 0.89 0.32 -17.14
N VAL A 256 1.56 0.35 -18.30
CA VAL A 256 1.47 1.41 -19.31
C VAL A 256 0.66 0.95 -20.54
N ASN A 257 0.76 -0.31 -20.93
CA ASN A 257 0.01 -0.88 -22.04
C ASN A 257 -1.47 -1.10 -21.67
N ASP A 258 -2.41 -0.52 -22.42
CA ASP A 258 -3.86 -0.76 -22.26
C ASP A 258 -4.44 -1.84 -23.22
N SER A 259 -3.76 -2.19 -24.32
CA SER A 259 -4.31 -3.06 -25.37
C SER A 259 -4.33 -4.55 -25.01
N ILE A 260 -3.34 -5.03 -24.25
CA ILE A 260 -3.20 -6.44 -23.94
C ILE A 260 -4.22 -6.88 -22.90
N SER A 261 -4.90 -7.99 -23.19
CA SER A 261 -5.95 -8.57 -22.35
C SER A 261 -5.54 -9.90 -21.74
N THR A 262 -4.66 -10.65 -22.41
CA THR A 262 -4.17 -11.95 -21.95
C THR A 262 -2.67 -12.07 -22.24
N ILE A 263 -1.87 -12.32 -21.20
CA ILE A 263 -0.46 -12.67 -21.32
C ILE A 263 -0.18 -13.96 -20.54
N ILE A 264 0.11 -15.05 -21.27
CA ILE A 264 0.25 -16.40 -20.70
C ILE A 264 1.72 -16.63 -20.34
N LEU A 265 2.00 -16.84 -19.06
CA LEU A 265 3.34 -17.04 -18.51
C LEU A 265 3.54 -18.43 -17.86
N ASP A 266 2.54 -19.31 -17.92
CA ASP A 266 2.58 -20.70 -17.44
C ASP A 266 3.93 -21.39 -17.64
N GLY A 267 4.45 -22.07 -16.61
CA GLY A 267 5.71 -22.82 -16.66
C GLY A 267 7.02 -22.01 -16.64
N ASN A 268 6.98 -20.67 -16.61
CA ASN A 268 8.19 -19.85 -16.50
C ASN A 268 8.64 -19.70 -15.02
N PRO A 269 9.95 -19.66 -14.70
CA PRO A 269 10.44 -19.51 -13.33
C PRO A 269 10.51 -18.03 -12.87
N LEU A 270 9.37 -17.33 -12.94
CA LEU A 270 9.20 -15.88 -12.72
C LEU A 270 9.78 -15.34 -11.38
N GLY A 271 9.93 -16.19 -10.36
CA GLY A 271 10.42 -15.82 -9.04
C GLY A 271 9.45 -14.92 -8.26
N LYS A 272 9.85 -14.58 -7.02
CA LYS A 272 8.98 -13.80 -6.11
C LYS A 272 8.66 -12.41 -6.66
N LEU A 273 9.67 -11.60 -6.99
CA LEU A 273 9.47 -10.21 -7.40
C LEU A 273 8.72 -10.08 -8.73
N GLY A 274 9.01 -10.95 -9.71
CA GLY A 274 8.28 -10.97 -10.99
C GLY A 274 6.79 -11.22 -10.78
N CYS A 275 6.47 -12.24 -9.97
CA CYS A 275 5.09 -12.53 -9.57
C CYS A 275 4.41 -11.36 -8.84
N GLN A 276 5.13 -10.69 -7.92
CA GLN A 276 4.62 -9.50 -7.22
C GLN A 276 4.30 -8.35 -8.19
N GLY A 277 5.20 -8.02 -9.11
CA GLY A 277 4.96 -6.98 -10.13
C GLY A 277 3.76 -7.32 -11.03
N LEU A 278 3.66 -8.56 -11.51
CA LEU A 278 2.56 -8.99 -12.38
C LEU A 278 1.19 -8.91 -11.67
N LEU A 279 1.14 -9.31 -10.40
CA LEU A 279 -0.08 -9.24 -9.58
C LEU A 279 -0.43 -7.79 -9.19
N GLN A 280 0.57 -6.93 -8.98
CA GLN A 280 0.39 -5.48 -8.82
C GLN A 280 -0.21 -4.85 -10.09
N ALA A 281 0.31 -5.17 -11.28
CA ALA A 281 -0.19 -4.64 -12.56
C ALA A 281 -1.68 -4.95 -12.78
N VAL A 282 -2.13 -6.17 -12.45
CA VAL A 282 -3.56 -6.58 -12.47
C VAL A 282 -4.40 -5.79 -11.46
N ALA A 283 -3.87 -5.49 -10.27
CA ALA A 283 -4.59 -4.74 -9.23
C ALA A 283 -4.57 -3.21 -9.42
N THR A 284 -3.72 -2.69 -10.31
CA THR A 284 -3.70 -1.29 -10.75
C THR A 284 -4.51 -1.04 -12.02
N SER A 285 -4.77 -2.05 -12.87
CA SER A 285 -5.59 -1.88 -14.07
C SER A 285 -7.07 -1.79 -13.71
N SER A 286 -7.59 -0.58 -13.52
CA SER A 286 -8.97 -0.33 -13.07
C SER A 286 -10.04 -0.62 -14.13
N ASN A 287 -9.71 -0.44 -15.43
CA ASN A 287 -10.70 -0.38 -16.51
C ASN A 287 -10.64 -1.56 -17.50
N ARG A 288 -9.72 -2.53 -17.33
CA ARG A 288 -9.59 -3.68 -18.24
C ARG A 288 -9.45 -5.02 -17.51
N SER A 289 -9.99 -6.07 -18.12
CA SER A 289 -9.84 -7.46 -17.64
C SER A 289 -8.52 -8.07 -18.09
N LEU A 290 -7.40 -7.64 -17.48
CA LEU A 290 -6.10 -8.27 -17.69
C LEU A 290 -6.07 -9.69 -17.07
N SER A 291 -5.65 -10.66 -17.88
CA SER A 291 -5.52 -12.08 -17.51
C SER A 291 -4.05 -12.50 -17.62
N ILE A 292 -3.49 -13.00 -16.52
CA ILE A 292 -2.09 -13.49 -16.44
C ILE A 292 -2.06 -14.92 -15.85
N PRO A 293 -2.27 -15.95 -16.69
CA PRO A 293 -1.99 -17.34 -16.29
C PRO A 293 -0.51 -17.52 -15.93
N MET A 294 -0.25 -18.13 -14.77
CA MET A 294 1.08 -18.40 -14.22
C MET A 294 1.17 -19.85 -13.67
N ASN A 295 0.42 -20.78 -14.25
CA ASN A 295 0.33 -22.15 -13.78
C ASN A 295 1.67 -22.89 -13.91
N GLY A 296 2.10 -23.56 -12.83
CA GLY A 296 3.40 -24.25 -12.79
C GLY A 296 4.63 -23.34 -12.78
N CYS A 297 4.47 -22.02 -12.60
CA CYS A 297 5.60 -21.11 -12.44
C CYS A 297 6.34 -21.35 -11.11
N ASN A 298 7.66 -21.14 -11.11
CA ASN A 298 8.46 -21.21 -9.88
C ASN A 298 8.58 -19.82 -9.23
N PHE A 299 7.96 -19.65 -8.07
CA PHE A 299 7.95 -18.40 -7.30
C PHE A 299 8.93 -18.39 -6.11
N ASP A 300 9.52 -19.52 -5.74
CA ASP A 300 10.43 -19.63 -4.57
C ASP A 300 11.82 -19.01 -4.82
N LEU A 301 12.11 -18.68 -6.09
CA LEU A 301 13.37 -18.08 -6.50
C LEU A 301 13.44 -16.61 -6.07
N PHE A 302 14.43 -16.32 -5.22
CA PHE A 302 14.71 -15.02 -4.59
C PHE A 302 16.17 -14.61 -4.84
N ASP A 303 16.43 -13.32 -5.06
CA ASP A 303 17.77 -12.74 -5.09
C ASP A 303 17.88 -11.61 -4.04
N PRO A 304 18.81 -11.69 -3.06
CA PRO A 304 18.97 -10.66 -2.05
C PRO A 304 19.46 -9.30 -2.57
N ASN A 305 19.97 -9.22 -3.81
CA ASN A 305 20.43 -7.97 -4.42
C ASN A 305 19.33 -7.26 -5.25
N SER A 306 18.19 -7.91 -5.47
CA SER A 306 17.12 -7.40 -6.34
C SER A 306 16.22 -6.36 -5.64
N PHE A 307 15.75 -5.36 -6.38
CA PHE A 307 14.99 -4.22 -5.84
C PHE A 307 13.68 -4.64 -5.17
N ASN A 308 13.49 -4.24 -3.91
CA ASN A 308 12.27 -4.50 -3.12
C ASN A 308 11.42 -3.21 -2.99
N PRO A 309 10.22 -3.12 -3.61
CA PRO A 309 9.32 -1.97 -3.49
C PRO A 309 8.81 -1.67 -2.07
N GLU A 310 8.94 -2.63 -1.14
CA GLU A 310 8.60 -2.44 0.28
C GLU A 310 9.73 -1.78 1.09
N GLU A 311 10.97 -1.87 0.61
CA GLU A 311 12.18 -1.35 1.25
C GLU A 311 12.88 -0.34 0.30
N ALA A 312 12.07 0.46 -0.42
CA ALA A 312 12.46 1.41 -1.46
C ALA A 312 13.23 2.67 -0.96
N SER A 313 13.51 2.78 0.34
CA SER A 313 14.30 3.87 0.92
C SER A 313 15.80 3.55 0.80
N GLY A 314 16.54 4.37 0.04
CA GLY A 314 17.96 4.12 -0.19
C GLY A 314 18.64 5.13 -1.12
N GLN A 315 19.91 4.87 -1.39
CA GLN A 315 20.69 5.52 -2.43
C GLN A 315 20.90 4.52 -3.57
N TYR A 316 20.65 4.97 -4.80
CA TYR A 316 20.71 4.17 -6.02
C TYR A 316 21.62 4.87 -7.05
N ASP A 317 22.45 4.10 -7.73
CA ASP A 317 23.15 4.48 -8.97
C ASP A 317 22.58 3.58 -10.06
N LEU A 318 21.90 4.17 -11.05
CA LEU A 318 21.09 3.46 -12.04
C LEU A 318 21.54 3.85 -13.45
N ASN A 319 22.08 2.91 -14.21
CA ASN A 319 22.30 3.06 -15.64
C ASN A 319 20.95 2.92 -16.37
N LEU A 320 20.33 4.06 -16.72
CA LEU A 320 19.01 4.09 -17.34
C LEU A 320 18.97 3.41 -18.72
N SER A 321 20.13 3.22 -19.35
CA SER A 321 20.26 2.42 -20.57
C SER A 321 19.80 0.98 -20.34
N ILE A 322 20.02 0.42 -19.14
CA ILE A 322 19.55 -0.91 -18.73
C ILE A 322 18.05 -0.83 -18.38
N PRO A 323 17.16 -1.53 -19.10
CA PRO A 323 15.72 -1.47 -18.88
C PRO A 323 15.29 -1.80 -17.45
N TYR A 324 15.94 -2.74 -16.77
CA TYR A 324 15.66 -3.04 -15.36
C TYR A 324 15.94 -1.87 -14.41
N GLU A 325 17.10 -1.23 -14.52
CA GLU A 325 17.47 -0.12 -13.63
C GLU A 325 16.61 1.13 -13.89
N ARG A 326 16.25 1.36 -15.17
CA ARG A 326 15.20 2.31 -15.56
C ARG A 326 13.82 1.94 -14.98
N SER A 327 13.48 0.65 -14.88
CA SER A 327 12.22 0.19 -14.24
C SER A 327 12.20 0.37 -12.71
N ILE A 328 13.36 0.32 -12.04
CA ILE A 328 13.48 0.69 -10.62
C ILE A 328 13.13 2.16 -10.45
N LEU A 329 13.71 3.05 -11.26
CA LEU A 329 13.40 4.49 -11.21
C LEU A 329 11.92 4.77 -11.51
N LEU A 330 11.33 4.08 -12.49
CA LEU A 330 9.89 4.19 -12.77
C LEU A 330 9.03 3.80 -11.56
N GLU A 331 9.37 2.73 -10.84
CA GLU A 331 8.66 2.34 -9.61
C GLU A 331 8.89 3.33 -8.45
N LEU A 332 10.07 3.95 -8.34
CA LEU A 332 10.32 5.04 -7.39
C LEU A 332 9.49 6.29 -7.72
N VAL A 333 9.38 6.67 -9.00
CA VAL A 333 8.53 7.77 -9.48
C VAL A 333 7.05 7.45 -9.24
N ARG A 334 6.61 6.21 -9.50
CA ARG A 334 5.27 5.72 -9.18
C ARG A 334 5.01 5.83 -7.69
N CYS A 335 5.94 5.41 -6.83
CA CYS A 335 5.86 5.58 -5.38
C CYS A 335 5.76 7.06 -4.96
N ALA A 336 6.61 7.96 -5.46
CA ALA A 336 6.52 9.39 -5.16
C ALA A 336 5.19 10.04 -5.62
N SER A 337 4.55 9.49 -6.64
CA SER A 337 3.28 9.96 -7.19
C SER A 337 2.06 9.39 -6.43
N THR A 338 2.07 8.11 -6.07
CA THR A 338 0.92 7.44 -5.42
C THR A 338 0.99 7.41 -3.90
N LYS A 339 2.15 7.15 -3.30
CA LYS A 339 2.32 6.97 -1.85
C LYS A 339 2.50 8.33 -1.17
N THR A 340 1.52 8.76 -0.37
CA THR A 340 1.66 10.01 0.40
C THR A 340 2.82 9.87 1.40
N GLY A 341 3.83 10.74 1.31
CA GLY A 341 5.04 10.71 2.15
C GLY A 341 6.34 10.32 1.42
N CYS A 342 6.27 9.61 0.29
CA CYS A 342 7.45 9.30 -0.53
C CYS A 342 8.08 10.56 -1.14
N LYS A 343 9.41 10.68 -1.08
CA LYS A 343 10.16 11.82 -1.64
C LYS A 343 11.54 11.41 -2.17
N PHE A 344 11.94 12.04 -3.27
CA PHE A 344 13.34 12.14 -3.68
C PHE A 344 14.02 13.23 -2.82
N ILE A 345 15.15 12.91 -2.20
CA ILE A 345 16.03 13.89 -1.53
C ILE A 345 17.00 14.49 -2.54
N SER A 346 17.56 13.67 -3.42
CA SER A 346 18.41 14.11 -4.52
C SER A 346 18.20 13.25 -5.77
N MET A 347 18.38 13.87 -6.94
CA MET A 347 18.34 13.22 -8.24
C MET A 347 19.35 13.94 -9.16
N VAL A 348 20.34 13.21 -9.66
CA VAL A 348 21.40 13.75 -10.53
C VAL A 348 21.56 12.82 -11.73
N HIS A 349 21.21 13.35 -12.90
CA HIS A 349 21.41 12.66 -14.18
C HIS A 349 22.81 13.00 -14.73
N VAL A 350 23.52 11.99 -15.21
CA VAL A 350 24.87 12.10 -15.76
C VAL A 350 24.90 11.51 -17.16
N LEU A 351 25.17 12.36 -18.15
CA LEU A 351 25.25 12.02 -19.57
C LEU A 351 26.51 12.67 -20.17
N ASP A 352 27.33 11.90 -20.88
CA ASP A 352 28.57 12.35 -21.54
C ASP A 352 29.51 13.19 -20.66
N LYS A 353 29.63 12.80 -19.37
CA LYS A 353 30.40 13.47 -18.31
C LYS A 353 29.87 14.85 -17.90
N THR A 354 28.69 15.25 -18.38
CA THR A 354 27.92 16.39 -17.85
C THR A 354 26.94 15.89 -16.79
N SER A 355 26.77 16.64 -15.70
CA SER A 355 25.89 16.29 -14.58
C SER A 355 24.80 17.34 -14.40
N LYS A 356 23.53 16.94 -14.51
CA LYS A 356 22.35 17.79 -14.28
C LYS A 356 21.63 17.32 -13.02
N THR A 357 21.62 18.16 -11.97
CA THR A 357 20.69 17.99 -10.85
C THR A 357 19.26 18.24 -11.33
N ILE A 358 18.33 17.36 -10.98
CA ILE A 358 16.91 17.49 -11.29
C ILE A 358 16.16 17.69 -9.97
N HIS A 359 15.28 18.69 -9.92
CA HIS A 359 14.42 18.95 -8.77
C HIS A 359 12.99 18.60 -9.12
N VAL A 360 12.42 17.63 -8.42
CA VAL A 360 11.08 17.09 -8.68
C VAL A 360 10.13 17.39 -7.53
N GLU A 361 8.90 17.77 -7.86
CA GLU A 361 7.83 18.08 -6.91
C GLU A 361 6.54 17.34 -7.30
N CYS A 362 5.83 16.78 -6.31
CA CYS A 362 4.59 16.05 -6.54
C CYS A 362 3.39 17.02 -6.47
N ARG A 363 2.61 17.15 -7.55
CA ARG A 363 1.51 18.12 -7.70
C ARG A 363 0.22 17.45 -8.17
N ASP A 364 -0.94 17.99 -7.80
CA ASP A 364 -2.24 17.47 -8.23
C ASP A 364 -2.50 17.80 -9.72
N ALA A 365 -2.83 16.80 -10.56
CA ALA A 365 -2.91 16.97 -12.02
C ALA A 365 -3.92 18.02 -12.51
N THR A 366 -4.98 18.30 -11.74
CA THR A 366 -5.99 19.32 -12.09
C THR A 366 -5.39 20.74 -12.18
N LYS A 367 -4.24 21.00 -11.55
CA LYS A 367 -3.49 22.26 -11.67
C LYS A 367 -2.40 22.24 -12.75
N ALA A 368 -2.24 21.13 -13.47
CA ALA A 368 -1.25 20.98 -14.53
C ALA A 368 -1.84 21.11 -15.95
N SER A 369 -3.17 21.04 -16.09
CA SER A 369 -3.88 21.07 -17.39
C SER A 369 -4.86 22.24 -17.55
N ALA A 370 -4.84 23.21 -16.64
CA ALA A 370 -5.73 24.38 -16.67
C ALA A 370 -5.16 25.44 -17.63
N GLU A 371 -5.62 25.45 -18.89
CA GLU A 371 -5.22 26.46 -19.89
C GLU A 371 -5.82 27.85 -19.62
N ASP A 372 -6.93 27.92 -18.87
CA ASP A 372 -7.35 29.13 -18.17
C ASP A 372 -7.09 29.01 -16.65
N HIS A 373 -7.18 30.11 -15.92
CA HIS A 373 -6.98 30.15 -14.47
C HIS A 373 -8.23 30.71 -13.74
N SER A 374 -9.42 30.40 -14.25
CA SER A 374 -10.71 30.89 -13.75
C SER A 374 -11.06 30.36 -12.36
N GLY A 375 -10.91 29.04 -12.16
CA GLY A 375 -11.28 28.34 -10.92
C GLY A 375 -12.75 27.90 -10.84
N ALA A 376 -13.51 28.01 -11.94
CA ALA A 376 -14.86 27.48 -12.11
C ALA A 376 -14.89 26.58 -13.35
N ILE A 377 -15.77 25.57 -13.38
CA ILE A 377 -15.79 24.53 -14.42
C ILE A 377 -16.92 24.80 -15.42
N ASP A 378 -16.61 24.88 -16.72
CA ASP A 378 -17.61 25.10 -17.77
C ASP A 378 -18.25 23.79 -18.30
N SER A 379 -19.22 23.89 -19.23
CA SER A 379 -19.92 22.71 -19.75
C SER A 379 -19.05 21.78 -20.60
N ILE A 380 -18.01 22.30 -21.24
CA ILE A 380 -17.07 21.56 -22.09
C ILE A 380 -15.99 20.93 -21.21
N GLU A 381 -15.50 21.64 -20.20
CA GLU A 381 -14.59 21.10 -19.18
C GLU A 381 -15.25 19.99 -18.35
N LEU A 382 -16.52 20.13 -17.99
CA LEU A 382 -17.26 19.07 -17.29
C LEU A 382 -17.47 17.84 -18.19
N GLU A 383 -17.79 18.04 -19.47
CA GLU A 383 -17.96 16.96 -20.45
C GLU A 383 -16.64 16.20 -20.69
N ASN A 384 -15.54 16.93 -20.90
CA ASN A 384 -14.18 16.36 -20.97
C ASN A 384 -13.77 15.69 -19.65
N GLY A 385 -14.16 16.25 -18.50
CA GLY A 385 -13.92 15.69 -17.18
C GLY A 385 -14.62 14.34 -16.99
N MET A 386 -15.90 14.25 -17.36
CA MET A 386 -16.69 13.00 -17.35
C MET A 386 -16.05 11.93 -18.25
N LEU A 387 -15.67 12.30 -19.48
CA LEU A 387 -14.95 11.41 -20.40
C LEU A 387 -13.61 10.93 -19.82
N SER A 388 -12.84 11.81 -19.16
CA SER A 388 -11.57 11.45 -18.50
C SER A 388 -11.75 10.51 -17.29
N MET A 389 -12.96 10.49 -16.71
CA MET A 389 -13.36 9.56 -15.65
C MET A 389 -14.03 8.28 -16.18
N GLY A 390 -14.12 8.10 -17.51
CA GLY A 390 -14.72 6.92 -18.14
C GLY A 390 -16.25 6.92 -18.15
N ILE A 391 -16.89 8.08 -18.00
CA ILE A 391 -18.33 8.27 -18.12
C ILE A 391 -18.61 8.86 -19.50
N GLU A 392 -19.29 8.13 -20.39
CA GLU A 392 -19.84 8.68 -21.63
C GLU A 392 -21.12 9.49 -21.31
N PRO A 393 -21.15 10.81 -21.51
CA PRO A 393 -22.34 11.62 -21.24
C PRO A 393 -23.35 11.56 -22.39
N GLU A 394 -24.65 11.63 -22.08
CA GLU A 394 -25.65 11.91 -23.13
C GLU A 394 -25.49 13.35 -23.67
N VAL A 395 -25.88 13.60 -24.92
CA VAL A 395 -25.71 14.91 -25.57
C VAL A 395 -26.43 16.02 -24.78
N GLY A 396 -25.65 16.91 -24.17
CA GLY A 396 -26.14 17.99 -23.31
C GLY A 396 -26.36 17.60 -21.84
N GLU A 397 -25.94 16.41 -21.40
CA GLU A 397 -26.02 15.99 -20.00
C GLU A 397 -25.14 16.87 -19.09
N ALA A 398 -23.91 17.19 -19.51
CA ALA A 398 -23.04 18.11 -18.78
C ALA A 398 -23.73 19.48 -18.55
N ALA A 399 -24.33 20.07 -19.58
CA ALA A 399 -25.09 21.32 -19.46
C ALA A 399 -26.32 21.19 -18.53
N ARG A 400 -26.97 20.01 -18.51
CA ARG A 400 -28.08 19.73 -17.57
C ARG A 400 -27.59 19.56 -16.13
N LEU A 401 -26.41 18.97 -15.92
CA LEU A 401 -25.77 18.87 -14.61
C LEU A 401 -25.38 20.26 -14.09
N ILE A 402 -24.76 21.11 -14.93
CA ILE A 402 -24.52 22.52 -14.57
C ILE A 402 -25.82 23.19 -14.16
N SER A 403 -26.87 23.20 -15.00
CA SER A 403 -28.17 23.83 -14.68
C SER A 403 -28.93 23.29 -13.44
N ARG A 404 -28.38 22.27 -12.77
CA ARG A 404 -28.92 21.63 -11.56
C ARG A 404 -28.08 21.89 -10.31
N PHE A 405 -26.79 22.20 -10.45
CA PHE A 405 -25.84 22.41 -9.35
C PHE A 405 -25.19 23.81 -9.35
N ASP A 406 -25.28 24.54 -10.47
CA ASP A 406 -25.16 26.00 -10.57
C ASP A 406 -26.32 26.64 -9.78
N ILE A 407 -26.02 27.04 -8.54
CA ILE A 407 -26.97 27.60 -7.57
C ILE A 407 -27.07 29.12 -7.71
N ASP A 408 -26.02 29.79 -8.20
CA ASP A 408 -25.97 31.25 -8.35
C ASP A 408 -26.39 31.76 -9.75
N GLY A 409 -26.39 30.89 -10.75
CA GLY A 409 -26.83 31.15 -12.13
C GLY A 409 -25.72 31.65 -13.05
N THR A 410 -24.45 31.34 -12.76
CA THR A 410 -23.29 31.77 -13.56
C THR A 410 -23.13 31.02 -14.88
N GLY A 411 -23.71 29.83 -15.03
CA GLY A 411 -23.48 28.93 -16.18
C GLY A 411 -22.20 28.10 -16.08
N THR A 412 -21.55 28.11 -14.92
CA THR A 412 -20.35 27.36 -14.55
C THR A 412 -20.56 26.72 -13.18
N ILE A 413 -19.71 25.75 -12.79
CA ILE A 413 -19.73 25.15 -11.45
C ILE A 413 -18.54 25.68 -10.64
N GLU A 414 -18.79 26.38 -9.54
CA GLU A 414 -17.74 26.76 -8.59
C GLU A 414 -17.27 25.57 -7.74
N MET A 415 -16.08 25.69 -7.13
CA MET A 415 -15.48 24.67 -6.23
C MET A 415 -16.45 24.13 -5.16
N ASN A 416 -17.33 24.97 -4.61
CA ASN A 416 -18.28 24.57 -3.57
C ASN A 416 -19.39 23.66 -4.13
N GLU A 417 -19.91 24.02 -5.30
CA GLU A 417 -20.95 23.29 -6.03
C GLU A 417 -20.40 21.99 -6.63
N PHE A 418 -19.15 22.01 -7.08
CA PHE A 418 -18.42 20.82 -7.53
C PHE A 418 -18.33 19.76 -6.44
N MET A 419 -18.15 20.16 -5.17
CA MET A 419 -18.18 19.22 -4.05
C MET A 419 -19.57 18.59 -3.83
N GLU A 420 -20.67 19.32 -4.04
CA GLU A 420 -22.02 18.74 -3.98
C GLU A 420 -22.31 17.82 -5.19
N LEU A 421 -21.87 18.22 -6.39
CA LEU A 421 -21.94 17.39 -7.60
C LEU A 421 -21.23 16.05 -7.39
N MET A 422 -19.95 16.06 -6.98
CA MET A 422 -19.15 14.85 -6.74
C MET A 422 -19.72 14.00 -5.60
N ALA A 423 -20.22 14.63 -4.52
CA ALA A 423 -20.91 13.91 -3.44
C ALA A 423 -22.17 13.17 -3.94
N SER A 424 -22.87 13.70 -4.95
CA SER A 424 -24.06 13.07 -5.52
C SER A 424 -23.77 11.81 -6.36
N PHE A 425 -22.59 11.72 -7.00
CA PHE A 425 -22.17 10.56 -7.78
C PHE A 425 -21.52 9.44 -6.94
N ASN A 426 -21.20 9.71 -5.66
CA ASN A 426 -20.48 8.78 -4.77
C ASN A 426 -19.09 8.34 -5.32
N VAL A 427 -18.58 9.07 -6.32
CA VAL A 427 -17.21 9.03 -6.80
C VAL A 427 -16.47 10.16 -6.10
N VAL A 428 -15.48 9.83 -5.28
CA VAL A 428 -14.48 10.81 -4.84
C VAL A 428 -13.35 10.76 -5.86
N PRO A 429 -13.14 11.80 -6.69
CA PRO A 429 -12.00 11.81 -7.61
C PRO A 429 -10.74 11.86 -6.76
N THR A 430 -9.95 10.78 -6.76
CA THR A 430 -8.59 10.84 -6.25
C THR A 430 -7.77 11.63 -7.27
N PRO A 431 -7.28 12.85 -6.95
CA PRO A 431 -6.49 13.61 -7.90
C PRO A 431 -5.22 12.79 -8.18
N LYS A 432 -5.06 12.34 -9.43
CA LYS A 432 -3.79 11.75 -9.89
C LYS A 432 -2.71 12.80 -9.60
N ARG A 433 -1.82 12.52 -8.67
CA ARG A 433 -0.65 13.37 -8.47
C ARG A 433 0.40 12.99 -9.50
N VAL A 434 0.99 14.01 -10.10
CA VAL A 434 2.02 13.88 -11.11
C VAL A 434 3.29 14.46 -10.52
N LEU A 435 4.40 13.73 -10.67
CA LEU A 435 5.71 14.24 -10.37
C LEU A 435 6.13 15.21 -11.48
N VAL A 436 6.52 16.44 -11.12
CA VAL A 436 6.81 17.55 -12.04
C VAL A 436 8.26 18.00 -11.85
N ASP A 437 9.02 18.17 -12.93
CA ASP A 437 10.33 18.82 -12.90
C ASP A 437 10.13 20.33 -12.67
N VAL A 438 10.62 20.82 -11.54
CA VAL A 438 10.47 22.20 -11.07
C VAL A 438 11.13 23.20 -12.02
N ALA A 439 12.16 22.80 -12.77
CA ALA A 439 12.87 23.67 -13.71
C ALA A 439 12.16 23.82 -15.06
N THR A 440 11.35 22.85 -15.47
CA THR A 440 10.64 22.85 -16.77
C THR A 440 9.12 23.01 -16.63
N ASN A 441 8.59 22.85 -15.40
CA ASN A 441 7.16 22.86 -15.08
C ASN A 441 6.34 21.83 -15.88
N ARG A 442 6.96 20.70 -16.23
CA ARG A 442 6.37 19.57 -16.98
C ARG A 442 6.39 18.28 -16.15
N PRO A 443 5.54 17.30 -16.46
CA PRO A 443 5.66 15.95 -15.91
C PRO A 443 7.10 15.42 -16.03
N PHE A 444 7.57 14.74 -15.00
CA PHE A 444 8.91 14.16 -14.97
C PHE A 444 8.96 12.88 -15.80
N GLU A 445 9.46 12.99 -17.02
CA GLU A 445 9.79 11.86 -17.89
C GLU A 445 11.13 11.25 -17.47
N VAL A 446 11.16 9.94 -17.26
CA VAL A 446 12.40 9.20 -16.95
C VAL A 446 13.28 9.13 -18.20
N PRO A 447 14.56 9.58 -18.17
CA PRO A 447 15.44 9.50 -19.33
C PRO A 447 15.70 8.04 -19.76
N LEU A 448 15.90 7.83 -21.06
CA LEU A 448 16.14 6.50 -21.64
C LEU A 448 17.60 6.02 -21.52
N THR A 449 18.55 6.92 -21.24
CA THR A 449 20.00 6.65 -21.25
C THR A 449 20.75 7.50 -20.21
N GLY A 450 21.99 7.13 -19.93
CA GLY A 450 22.86 7.79 -18.95
C GLY A 450 22.67 7.26 -17.53
N HIS A 451 23.51 7.73 -16.60
CA HIS A 451 23.45 7.32 -15.20
C HIS A 451 22.55 8.26 -14.39
N MET A 452 21.80 7.71 -13.43
CA MET A 452 21.02 8.47 -12.47
C MET A 452 21.44 8.11 -11.05
N MET A 453 22.06 9.05 -10.35
CA MET A 453 22.26 8.96 -8.90
C MET A 453 21.01 9.51 -8.20
N VAL A 454 20.41 8.69 -7.33
CA VAL A 454 19.10 8.96 -6.72
C VAL A 454 19.16 8.66 -5.23
N GLU A 455 18.70 9.57 -4.40
CA GLU A 455 18.42 9.32 -2.98
C GLU A 455 16.91 9.43 -2.74
N PHE A 456 16.29 8.34 -2.31
CA PHE A 456 14.85 8.23 -2.13
C PHE A 456 14.53 7.82 -0.69
N VAL A 457 13.45 8.39 -0.14
CA VAL A 457 12.89 7.96 1.14
C VAL A 457 11.39 7.74 1.04
N ASP A 458 10.98 6.52 1.32
CA ASP A 458 9.61 6.13 1.63
C ASP A 458 9.30 6.48 3.10
N LEU A 459 8.63 7.62 3.31
CA LEU A 459 8.00 7.99 4.60
C LEU A 459 6.49 7.72 4.56
N HIS A 460 6.04 6.68 3.86
CA HIS A 460 4.63 6.48 3.56
C HIS A 460 3.79 6.13 4.79
N ILE A 461 2.66 6.84 4.94
CA ILE A 461 1.69 6.64 6.02
C ILE A 461 0.31 6.40 5.38
N PRO A 462 -0.34 5.25 5.63
CA PRO A 462 -1.55 4.91 4.91
C PRO A 462 -2.75 5.82 5.20
N SER A 463 -3.28 6.41 4.14
CA SER A 463 -4.40 7.34 4.16
C SER A 463 -5.72 6.65 3.82
N GLU A 464 -6.74 6.86 4.65
CA GLU A 464 -8.03 6.14 4.62
C GLU A 464 -8.85 6.36 3.32
N GLN A 465 -8.42 7.30 2.47
CA GLN A 465 -9.14 7.73 1.27
C GLN A 465 -8.38 7.51 -0.04
N GLN A 466 -7.03 7.47 -0.06
CA GLN A 466 -6.27 7.49 -1.33
C GLN A 466 -5.73 6.13 -1.80
N GLU A 467 -5.72 5.09 -0.95
CA GLU A 467 -4.91 3.87 -1.18
C GLU A 467 -5.69 2.55 -1.21
N ALA A 468 -6.99 2.58 -0.95
CA ALA A 468 -7.82 1.39 -1.13
C ALA A 468 -8.07 1.15 -2.62
N HIS A 469 -7.76 -0.07 -3.09
CA HIS A 469 -7.99 -0.49 -4.47
C HIS A 469 -9.49 -0.49 -4.83
N THR A 470 -9.81 -0.40 -6.12
CA THR A 470 -11.22 -0.49 -6.55
C THR A 470 -11.74 -1.92 -6.40
N ARG A 471 -13.07 -2.06 -6.26
CA ARG A 471 -13.68 -3.39 -6.08
C ARG A 471 -13.49 -4.27 -7.32
N GLU A 472 -13.44 -3.62 -8.47
CA GLU A 472 -13.21 -4.20 -9.79
C GLU A 472 -11.79 -4.77 -9.86
N SER A 473 -10.76 -4.00 -9.47
CA SER A 473 -9.37 -4.48 -9.55
C SER A 473 -9.05 -5.55 -8.51
N VAL A 474 -9.64 -5.51 -7.31
CA VAL A 474 -9.61 -6.63 -6.36
C VAL A 474 -10.35 -7.85 -6.92
N GLY A 475 -11.44 -7.66 -7.68
CA GLY A 475 -12.12 -8.72 -8.42
C GLY A 475 -11.26 -9.35 -9.51
N HIS A 476 -10.54 -8.54 -10.30
CA HIS A 476 -9.58 -9.01 -11.30
C HIS A 476 -8.41 -9.77 -10.69
N LEU A 477 -7.89 -9.30 -9.55
CA LEU A 477 -6.87 -10.03 -8.77
C LEU A 477 -7.42 -11.39 -8.29
N ILE A 478 -8.62 -11.43 -7.68
CA ILE A 478 -9.24 -12.68 -7.21
C ILE A 478 -9.47 -13.67 -8.36
N LYS A 479 -9.90 -13.20 -9.55
CA LYS A 479 -10.05 -14.06 -10.73
C LYS A 479 -8.72 -14.71 -11.10
N ASN A 480 -7.67 -13.91 -11.29
CA ASN A 480 -6.33 -14.39 -11.62
C ASN A 480 -5.75 -15.31 -10.51
N LEU A 481 -6.11 -15.12 -9.24
CA LEU A 481 -5.72 -16.04 -8.16
C LEU A 481 -6.48 -17.37 -8.21
N LYS A 482 -7.77 -17.40 -8.54
CA LYS A 482 -8.57 -18.64 -8.63
C LYS A 482 -8.16 -19.53 -9.80
N ASP A 483 -7.78 -18.93 -10.92
CA ASP A 483 -7.38 -19.65 -12.14
C ASP A 483 -5.94 -20.25 -12.04
N ASN A 484 -5.27 -20.10 -10.88
CA ASN A 484 -3.91 -20.59 -10.62
C ASN A 484 -3.83 -21.55 -9.41
N HIS A 485 -3.08 -22.65 -9.55
CA HIS A 485 -2.98 -23.70 -8.52
C HIS A 485 -2.30 -23.29 -7.20
N SER A 486 -1.57 -22.17 -7.11
CA SER A 486 -0.83 -21.73 -5.90
C SER A 486 -1.41 -20.45 -5.27
N HIS A 487 -2.74 -20.32 -5.21
CA HIS A 487 -3.46 -19.13 -4.75
C HIS A 487 -3.02 -18.59 -3.37
N VAL A 488 -2.64 -19.44 -2.40
CA VAL A 488 -2.17 -18.98 -1.08
C VAL A 488 -0.81 -18.28 -1.18
N GLN A 489 0.12 -18.83 -1.96
CA GLN A 489 1.45 -18.25 -2.15
C GLN A 489 1.38 -16.97 -2.99
N MET A 490 0.57 -17.00 -4.06
CA MET A 490 0.35 -15.84 -4.92
C MET A 490 -0.39 -14.72 -4.17
N LEU A 491 -1.36 -15.00 -3.30
CA LEU A 491 -1.95 -13.98 -2.41
C LEU A 491 -0.91 -13.40 -1.45
N ALA A 492 -0.07 -14.26 -0.86
CA ALA A 492 1.01 -13.83 0.04
C ALA A 492 2.10 -12.99 -0.66
N MET A 493 2.11 -12.97 -1.99
CA MET A 493 2.93 -12.10 -2.83
C MET A 493 2.17 -10.83 -3.26
N ALA A 494 0.94 -10.98 -3.77
CA ALA A 494 0.09 -9.88 -4.26
C ALA A 494 -0.19 -8.81 -3.20
N LYS A 495 -0.54 -9.22 -1.97
CA LYS A 495 -0.93 -8.29 -0.90
C LYS A 495 0.15 -7.26 -0.52
N ASN A 496 1.42 -7.55 -0.81
CA ASN A 496 2.54 -6.73 -0.38
C ASN A 496 2.53 -5.42 -1.18
N GLY A 497 2.43 -4.29 -0.48
CA GLY A 497 2.22 -2.98 -1.09
C GLY A 497 0.76 -2.61 -1.41
N MET A 498 -0.21 -3.50 -1.14
CA MET A 498 -1.64 -3.21 -1.21
C MET A 498 -2.21 -2.91 0.18
N TYR A 499 -3.21 -2.03 0.25
CA TYR A 499 -3.98 -1.75 1.46
C TYR A 499 -5.47 -2.03 1.23
N PHE A 500 -6.10 -2.72 2.20
CA PHE A 500 -7.47 -3.23 2.07
C PHE A 500 -8.42 -2.65 3.12
N LYS A 501 -9.67 -2.40 2.71
CA LYS A 501 -10.84 -2.26 3.59
C LYS A 501 -11.39 -3.64 3.93
N GLU A 502 -12.24 -3.70 4.96
CA GLU A 502 -12.85 -4.94 5.48
C GLU A 502 -13.52 -5.77 4.38
N ARG A 503 -14.35 -5.16 3.52
CA ARG A 503 -15.05 -5.86 2.43
C ARG A 503 -14.14 -6.44 1.36
N GLU A 504 -13.05 -5.75 1.04
CA GLU A 504 -12.06 -6.20 0.05
C GLU A 504 -11.27 -7.40 0.61
N ALA A 505 -10.83 -7.29 1.87
CA ALA A 505 -10.20 -8.39 2.59
C ALA A 505 -11.14 -9.60 2.80
N GLN A 506 -12.45 -9.36 3.03
CA GLN A 506 -13.45 -10.43 3.11
C GLN A 506 -13.63 -11.14 1.76
N MET A 507 -13.75 -10.40 0.64
CA MET A 507 -13.84 -11.00 -0.70
C MET A 507 -12.63 -11.89 -1.05
N ILE A 508 -11.44 -11.52 -0.56
CA ILE A 508 -10.20 -12.32 -0.66
C ILE A 508 -10.29 -13.58 0.21
N ILE A 509 -10.69 -13.45 1.48
CA ILE A 509 -10.88 -14.55 2.44
C ILE A 509 -11.90 -15.58 1.93
N ASP A 510 -13.09 -15.14 1.54
CA ASP A 510 -14.19 -15.98 1.01
C ASP A 510 -13.80 -16.72 -0.28
N SER A 511 -12.83 -16.20 -1.01
CA SER A 511 -12.43 -16.70 -2.34
C SER A 511 -11.26 -17.67 -2.34
N ILE A 512 -10.48 -17.71 -1.26
CA ILE A 512 -9.15 -18.36 -1.25
C ILE A 512 -9.05 -19.41 -0.13
N LEU A 513 -10.03 -19.47 0.79
CA LEU A 513 -9.97 -20.30 1.99
C LEU A 513 -10.90 -21.51 2.03
N ASP A 514 -11.36 -22.00 0.87
CA ASP A 514 -12.04 -23.30 0.74
C ASP A 514 -11.09 -24.46 1.16
N GLY A 515 -11.04 -24.73 2.47
CA GLY A 515 -10.19 -25.76 3.09
C GLY A 515 -8.91 -25.25 3.78
N SER A 516 -8.65 -23.93 3.82
CA SER A 516 -7.43 -23.38 4.42
C SER A 516 -7.59 -22.95 5.90
N ASP A 517 -6.45 -22.84 6.60
CA ASP A 517 -6.42 -22.35 7.98
C ASP A 517 -6.66 -20.84 8.06
N VAL A 518 -7.91 -20.46 8.37
CA VAL A 518 -8.38 -19.08 8.52
C VAL A 518 -7.47 -18.25 9.44
N VAL A 519 -6.93 -18.84 10.51
CA VAL A 519 -6.08 -18.12 11.47
C VAL A 519 -4.76 -17.70 10.83
N GLN A 520 -4.19 -18.56 9.99
CA GLN A 520 -2.94 -18.29 9.27
C GLN A 520 -3.16 -17.30 8.11
N ALA A 521 -4.29 -17.42 7.39
CA ALA A 521 -4.67 -16.47 6.35
C ALA A 521 -4.88 -15.05 6.91
N MET A 522 -5.55 -14.93 8.05
CA MET A 522 -5.77 -13.64 8.70
C MET A 522 -4.50 -13.05 9.31
N ALA A 523 -3.62 -13.86 9.90
CA ALA A 523 -2.27 -13.42 10.29
C ALA A 523 -1.47 -12.85 9.09
N SER A 524 -1.75 -13.34 7.88
CA SER A 524 -1.16 -12.86 6.62
C SER A 524 -1.78 -11.55 6.12
N ILE A 525 -3.10 -11.38 6.22
CA ILE A 525 -3.84 -10.22 5.67
C ILE A 525 -3.83 -9.02 6.62
N LEU A 526 -4.01 -9.24 7.93
CA LEU A 526 -4.21 -8.16 8.91
C LEU A 526 -3.15 -7.04 8.95
N PRO A 527 -1.85 -7.26 8.67
CA PRO A 527 -0.87 -6.18 8.50
C PRO A 527 -1.19 -5.17 7.39
N HIS A 528 -1.98 -5.57 6.38
CA HIS A 528 -2.31 -4.83 5.16
C HIS A 528 -3.67 -4.13 5.26
N MET A 529 -4.30 -4.11 6.43
CA MET A 529 -5.54 -3.34 6.64
C MET A 529 -5.22 -1.84 6.71
N ILE A 530 -6.09 -1.04 6.09
CA ILE A 530 -5.95 0.42 5.99
C ILE A 530 -6.02 1.12 7.35
N ASP A 531 -6.79 0.57 8.30
CA ASP A 531 -6.89 1.06 9.67
C ASP A 531 -7.27 -0.06 10.67
N ALA A 532 -7.20 0.26 11.97
CA ALA A 532 -7.50 -0.65 13.07
C ALA A 532 -9.00 -1.01 13.20
N SER A 533 -9.91 -0.17 12.71
CA SER A 533 -11.35 -0.44 12.73
C SER A 533 -11.71 -1.52 11.72
N ASN A 534 -11.20 -1.41 10.49
CA ASN A 534 -11.32 -2.44 9.44
C ASN A 534 -10.65 -3.75 9.88
N ALA A 535 -9.47 -3.68 10.50
CA ALA A 535 -8.80 -4.87 11.07
C ALA A 535 -9.63 -5.55 12.16
N CYS A 536 -10.23 -4.80 13.10
CA CYS A 536 -11.09 -5.35 14.13
C CYS A 536 -12.39 -5.95 13.58
N GLN A 537 -13.04 -5.29 12.63
CA GLN A 537 -14.26 -5.81 11.99
C GLN A 537 -13.97 -7.15 11.29
N LEU A 538 -12.86 -7.26 10.54
CA LEU A 538 -12.45 -8.51 9.90
C LEU A 538 -12.21 -9.64 10.92
N ILE A 539 -11.64 -9.33 12.09
CA ILE A 539 -11.47 -10.28 13.21
C ILE A 539 -12.81 -10.69 13.83
N GLU A 540 -13.75 -9.74 14.03
CA GLU A 540 -15.07 -10.03 14.59
C GLU A 540 -15.93 -10.88 13.64
N CYS A 541 -15.85 -10.66 12.32
CA CYS A 541 -16.56 -11.45 11.30
C CYS A 541 -16.04 -12.89 11.16
N ASN A 542 -14.71 -13.09 11.14
CA ASN A 542 -14.12 -14.39 10.75
C ASN A 542 -13.62 -15.24 11.92
N ILE A 543 -13.31 -14.66 13.08
CA ILE A 543 -12.82 -15.42 14.24
C ILE A 543 -13.76 -15.26 15.42
N THR A 544 -14.70 -16.18 15.55
CA THR A 544 -15.63 -16.26 16.68
C THR A 544 -15.04 -17.02 17.89
N ASP A 545 -14.14 -17.98 17.67
CA ASP A 545 -13.53 -18.80 18.73
C ASP A 545 -12.35 -18.11 19.46
N VAL A 546 -12.24 -18.38 20.76
CA VAL A 546 -11.20 -17.86 21.65
C VAL A 546 -9.85 -18.51 21.40
N SER A 547 -9.79 -19.82 21.11
CA SER A 547 -8.52 -20.51 20.84
C SER A 547 -7.89 -20.02 19.53
N GLN A 548 -8.71 -19.83 18.50
CA GLN A 548 -8.30 -19.20 17.24
C GLN A 548 -7.77 -17.76 17.44
N ARG A 549 -8.42 -16.93 18.27
CA ARG A 549 -7.93 -15.57 18.61
C ARG A 549 -6.59 -15.60 19.34
N LEU A 550 -6.42 -16.49 20.32
CA LEU A 550 -5.15 -16.68 21.03
C LEU A 550 -4.02 -17.12 20.09
N ARG A 551 -4.33 -17.99 19.13
CA ARG A 551 -3.37 -18.45 18.10
C ARG A 551 -3.02 -17.33 17.11
N LEU A 552 -3.99 -16.51 16.68
CA LEU A 552 -3.73 -15.32 15.86
C LEU A 552 -2.76 -14.35 16.54
N GLN A 553 -3.01 -14.07 17.82
CA GLN A 553 -2.16 -13.20 18.65
C GLN A 553 -0.74 -13.78 18.83
N HIS A 554 -0.61 -15.10 18.96
CA HIS A 554 0.68 -15.76 19.03
C HIS A 554 1.47 -15.68 17.70
N LEU A 555 0.78 -15.83 16.56
CA LEU A 555 1.38 -15.70 15.23
C LEU A 555 1.86 -14.26 14.94
N LEU A 556 1.07 -13.25 15.29
CA LEU A 556 1.38 -11.84 15.01
C LEU A 556 2.36 -11.19 16.03
N ARG A 557 2.62 -11.83 17.18
CA ARG A 557 3.55 -11.34 18.21
C ARG A 557 3.30 -9.86 18.57
N PHE A 558 4.35 -9.03 18.56
CA PHE A 558 4.28 -7.60 18.87
C PHE A 558 3.51 -6.76 17.86
N SER A 559 3.30 -7.25 16.63
CA SER A 559 2.54 -6.52 15.60
C SER A 559 1.03 -6.52 15.84
N PHE A 560 0.49 -7.51 16.57
CA PHE A 560 -0.96 -7.64 16.81
C PHE A 560 -1.54 -6.37 17.43
N GLY A 561 -0.90 -5.85 18.49
CA GLY A 561 -1.37 -4.67 19.21
C GLY A 561 -1.50 -3.46 18.27
N PRO A 562 -0.41 -2.99 17.64
CA PRO A 562 -0.43 -1.89 16.67
C PRO A 562 -1.42 -2.10 15.53
N ILE A 563 -1.56 -3.32 14.98
CA ILE A 563 -2.54 -3.60 13.91
C ILE A 563 -3.98 -3.35 14.37
N VAL A 564 -4.34 -3.72 15.61
CA VAL A 564 -5.65 -3.37 16.21
C VAL A 564 -5.61 -2.02 16.96
N GLY A 565 -4.67 -1.14 16.60
CA GLY A 565 -4.56 0.24 17.08
C GLY A 565 -3.93 0.42 18.47
N LEU A 566 -3.58 -0.66 19.17
CA LEU A 566 -3.05 -0.64 20.54
C LEU A 566 -1.52 -0.40 20.50
N CYS A 567 -1.15 0.87 20.51
CA CYS A 567 0.22 1.36 20.32
C CYS A 567 0.99 1.67 21.62
N THR A 568 0.32 1.73 22.76
CA THR A 568 0.97 2.09 24.04
C THR A 568 1.43 0.88 24.84
N GLY A 569 2.75 0.83 25.10
CA GLY A 569 3.46 -0.23 25.81
C GLY A 569 4.98 -0.04 25.71
N HIS A 570 5.76 -0.97 26.27
CA HIS A 570 7.20 -1.06 26.01
C HIS A 570 7.46 -2.10 24.92
N TYR A 571 8.04 -1.67 23.80
CA TYR A 571 8.37 -2.54 22.67
C TYR A 571 9.88 -2.73 22.57
N ARG A 572 10.29 -3.99 22.48
CA ARG A 572 11.64 -4.40 22.14
C ARG A 572 11.54 -5.20 20.85
N LEU A 573 11.92 -4.57 19.74
CA LEU A 573 11.72 -5.09 18.39
C LEU A 573 13.06 -5.43 17.77
N GLU A 574 13.22 -6.67 17.30
CA GLU A 574 14.42 -7.12 16.62
C GLU A 574 14.24 -6.93 15.12
N MET A 575 14.77 -5.83 14.58
CA MET A 575 14.49 -5.38 13.19
C MET A 575 14.91 -6.37 12.09
N ALA A 576 15.68 -7.43 12.42
CA ALA A 576 15.92 -8.55 11.53
C ALA A 576 14.63 -9.35 11.23
N GLU A 577 13.71 -9.46 12.20
CA GLU A 577 12.47 -10.22 12.10
C GLU A 577 11.37 -9.42 11.37
N PRO A 578 10.73 -9.97 10.30
CA PRO A 578 9.73 -9.25 9.51
C PRO A 578 8.51 -8.79 10.31
N LEU A 579 8.03 -9.60 11.27
CA LEU A 579 6.89 -9.24 12.13
C LEU A 579 7.20 -8.06 13.06
N ASP A 580 8.46 -7.94 13.51
CA ASP A 580 8.91 -6.84 14.35
C ASP A 580 9.14 -5.58 13.52
N ARG A 581 9.55 -5.69 12.24
CA ARG A 581 9.50 -4.57 11.28
C ARG A 581 8.06 -4.11 11.01
N ILE A 582 7.10 -5.01 10.87
CA ILE A 582 5.67 -4.67 10.74
C ILE A 582 5.16 -3.98 12.02
N ALA A 583 5.54 -4.47 13.20
CA ALA A 583 5.21 -3.82 14.47
C ALA A 583 5.80 -2.41 14.55
N ALA A 584 7.08 -2.23 14.18
CA ALA A 584 7.74 -0.93 14.13
C ALA A 584 7.08 0.00 13.10
N LYS A 585 6.74 -0.49 11.91
CA LYS A 585 6.04 0.29 10.87
C LYS A 585 4.65 0.69 11.33
N LYS A 586 3.84 -0.21 11.92
CA LYS A 586 2.49 0.14 12.42
C LYS A 586 2.53 1.04 13.66
N LEU A 587 3.53 0.89 14.54
CA LEU A 587 3.77 1.85 15.62
C LEU A 587 4.23 3.20 15.11
N MET A 588 5.08 3.22 14.08
CA MET A 588 5.47 4.44 13.39
C MET A 588 4.22 5.05 12.78
N GLU A 589 3.49 4.37 11.89
CA GLU A 589 2.18 4.79 11.39
C GLU A 589 1.29 5.37 12.50
N ILE A 590 1.14 4.77 13.70
CA ILE A 590 0.21 5.29 14.74
C ILE A 590 0.77 6.40 15.67
N SER A 591 2.03 6.29 16.12
CA SER A 591 2.72 7.38 16.84
C SER A 591 2.95 8.57 15.93
N ASN A 592 3.10 8.28 14.64
CA ASN A 592 2.88 9.22 13.59
C ASN A 592 1.43 9.73 13.69
N LYS A 593 0.41 8.85 13.55
CA LYS A 593 -1.07 9.11 13.56
C LYS A 593 -1.64 9.74 14.84
N THR A 594 -1.01 10.81 15.33
CA THR A 594 -1.49 11.76 16.36
C THR A 594 -0.91 13.17 16.13
N MET A 595 0.16 13.28 15.33
CA MET A 595 0.96 14.51 15.22
C MET A 595 0.38 15.59 14.28
N LEU A 596 -0.32 15.24 13.20
CA LEU A 596 -0.90 16.28 12.32
C LEU A 596 -2.22 16.82 12.86
N TRP A 597 -2.88 16.18 13.84
CA TRP A 597 -4.09 16.68 14.49
C TRP A 597 -3.71 17.62 15.61
N LYS A 598 -2.65 17.32 16.36
CA LYS A 598 -2.00 18.30 17.25
C LYS A 598 -1.64 19.58 16.49
N LYS A 599 -0.99 19.45 15.31
CA LYS A 599 -0.68 20.61 14.46
C LYS A 599 -1.91 21.26 13.80
N ARG A 600 -2.91 20.50 13.35
CA ARG A 600 -4.14 21.04 12.72
C ARG A 600 -5.09 21.74 13.71
N HIS A 601 -4.99 21.46 15.00
CA HIS A 601 -5.79 22.10 16.05
C HIS A 601 -5.00 23.15 16.85
N ASP A 602 -3.85 23.61 16.33
CA ASP A 602 -2.92 24.59 16.95
C ASP A 602 -2.53 24.26 18.39
N LEU A 603 -2.43 22.96 18.69
CA LEU A 603 -1.93 22.45 19.94
C LEU A 603 -0.39 22.56 19.93
N LEU A 604 0.23 22.65 21.11
CA LEU A 604 1.68 22.76 21.23
C LEU A 604 2.34 21.40 21.48
N ASP A 605 3.67 21.40 21.38
CA ASP A 605 4.47 20.19 21.36
C ASP A 605 4.78 19.66 22.77
N THR A 606 4.28 18.45 23.06
CA THR A 606 4.50 17.75 24.32
C THR A 606 5.54 16.63 24.20
N SER A 607 6.03 16.30 23.00
CA SER A 607 6.92 15.15 22.79
C SER A 607 8.26 15.28 23.51
N GLN A 608 8.92 14.14 23.78
CA GLN A 608 10.25 14.13 24.42
C GLN A 608 11.31 14.92 23.63
N HIS A 609 11.15 15.03 22.31
CA HIS A 609 12.16 15.54 21.39
C HIS A 609 11.74 16.81 20.62
N ARG A 610 10.60 17.44 20.98
CA ARG A 610 10.02 18.61 20.29
C ARG A 610 9.76 18.40 18.79
N ASN A 611 9.03 17.34 18.48
CA ASN A 611 8.52 16.99 17.15
C ASN A 611 7.06 16.45 17.13
N PHE A 612 6.30 16.64 18.21
CA PHE A 612 4.90 16.23 18.40
C PHE A 612 4.60 14.71 18.42
N GLN A 613 5.62 13.86 18.48
CA GLN A 613 5.48 12.40 18.42
C GLN A 613 5.09 11.75 19.76
N CYS A 614 4.49 10.55 19.70
CA CYS A 614 4.12 9.78 20.88
C CYS A 614 5.24 8.86 21.42
N PHE A 615 6.35 8.70 20.66
CA PHE A 615 7.50 7.91 21.08
C PHE A 615 8.30 8.55 22.22
N ARG A 616 8.96 7.71 23.04
CA ARG A 616 9.82 8.09 24.16
C ARG A 616 10.94 7.07 24.37
N ASN A 617 12.11 7.55 24.81
CA ASN A 617 13.30 6.76 25.17
C ASN A 617 13.71 5.73 24.10
N GLU A 618 13.49 6.05 22.84
CA GLU A 618 13.79 5.23 21.67
C GLU A 618 15.30 5.00 21.56
N CYS A 619 15.71 3.76 21.30
CA CYS A 619 17.11 3.49 20.99
C CYS A 619 17.29 2.37 19.96
N PHE A 620 18.18 2.58 19.00
CA PHE A 620 18.61 1.62 18.00
C PHE A 620 20.04 1.19 18.30
N ASN A 621 20.28 -0.12 18.50
CA ASN A 621 21.57 -0.67 18.92
C ASN A 621 22.21 0.08 20.12
N GLY A 622 21.38 0.54 21.06
CA GLY A 622 21.79 1.29 22.26
C GLY A 622 22.02 2.80 22.08
N LYS A 623 21.78 3.36 20.88
CA LYS A 623 21.90 4.80 20.57
C LYS A 623 20.52 5.46 20.35
N PRO A 624 20.23 6.70 20.80
CA PRO A 624 18.90 7.34 20.65
C PRO A 624 18.47 7.69 19.20
N VAL A 625 17.15 7.65 18.87
CA VAL A 625 16.51 7.86 17.52
C VAL A 625 15.06 8.46 17.60
N VAL A 626 14.36 8.87 16.50
CA VAL A 626 13.15 9.78 16.45
C VAL A 626 12.22 9.67 15.15
N LEU A 627 10.84 9.66 15.14
CA LEU A 627 9.84 9.46 13.97
C LEU A 627 8.31 9.97 14.09
N GLY A 628 7.54 10.59 13.10
CA GLY A 628 6.10 11.15 13.24
C GLY A 628 5.08 11.47 12.03
N GLN A 629 3.73 11.78 12.27
CA GLN A 629 2.49 12.24 11.42
C GLN A 629 1.06 11.46 11.26
N ALA A 630 -0.11 11.98 11.77
CA ALA A 630 -1.59 11.96 11.34
C ALA A 630 -2.77 10.83 11.53
N ASP A 631 -3.89 10.68 12.36
CA ASP A 631 -4.62 11.16 13.63
C ASP A 631 -5.99 10.39 14.04
N ILE A 632 -6.67 10.51 15.25
CA ILE A 632 -8.00 9.83 15.69
C ILE A 632 -9.00 10.51 16.77
N GLN A 633 -10.10 9.85 17.32
CA GLN A 633 -11.33 10.41 18.06
C GLN A 633 -12.18 9.48 19.08
N PRO A 634 -13.13 10.00 19.95
CA PRO A 634 -13.87 9.34 21.11
C PRO A 634 -14.99 8.24 20.94
N MET A 635 -15.36 7.52 22.03
CA MET A 635 -16.50 6.53 22.15
C MET A 635 -17.64 6.95 23.11
N SER A 636 -18.88 6.49 22.85
CA SER A 636 -20.10 6.94 23.55
C SER A 636 -20.54 6.13 24.79
N THR A 637 -21.23 6.81 25.72
CA THR A 637 -21.64 6.28 27.04
C THR A 637 -22.45 4.98 27.01
N LYS A 638 -23.32 4.78 26.00
CA LYS A 638 -24.10 3.54 25.85
C LYS A 638 -23.21 2.34 25.53
N ARG A 639 -22.21 2.54 24.66
CA ARG A 639 -21.20 1.52 24.33
C ARG A 639 -20.25 1.27 25.51
N PHE A 640 -19.92 2.30 26.29
CA PHE A 640 -19.11 2.14 27.51
C PHE A 640 -19.80 1.26 28.57
N GLN A 641 -21.12 1.37 28.77
CA GLN A 641 -21.82 0.45 29.67
C GLN A 641 -21.73 -1.00 29.18
N GLN A 642 -21.98 -1.26 27.88
CA GLN A 642 -21.85 -2.59 27.28
C GLN A 642 -20.44 -3.17 27.41
N PHE A 643 -19.40 -2.33 27.41
CA PHE A 643 -18.01 -2.73 27.70
C PHE A 643 -17.83 -3.18 29.16
N LEU A 644 -18.39 -2.45 30.13
CA LEU A 644 -18.35 -2.86 31.54
C LEU A 644 -19.07 -4.19 31.75
N ASP A 645 -20.27 -4.34 31.17
CA ASP A 645 -21.08 -5.55 31.24
C ASP A 645 -20.32 -6.75 30.66
N LYS A 646 -19.62 -6.58 29.53
CA LYS A 646 -18.73 -7.61 28.95
C LYS A 646 -17.58 -7.95 29.90
N MET A 647 -16.86 -6.95 30.42
CA MET A 647 -15.69 -7.17 31.27
C MET A 647 -16.01 -7.86 32.60
N GLN A 648 -17.22 -7.70 33.14
CA GLN A 648 -17.69 -8.44 34.30
C GLN A 648 -17.75 -9.97 34.03
N THR A 649 -18.04 -10.40 32.80
CA THR A 649 -18.00 -11.84 32.44
C THR A 649 -16.58 -12.41 32.35
N VAL A 650 -15.55 -11.55 32.34
CA VAL A 650 -14.13 -11.91 32.27
C VAL A 650 -13.44 -11.81 33.64
N GLY A 651 -14.10 -11.17 34.63
CA GLY A 651 -13.58 -11.03 36.00
C GLY A 651 -13.32 -9.60 36.48
N LEU A 652 -13.91 -8.58 35.85
CA LEU A 652 -14.00 -7.24 36.46
C LEU A 652 -15.04 -7.25 37.58
N ASP A 653 -14.81 -6.52 38.68
CA ASP A 653 -15.73 -6.54 39.81
C ASP A 653 -17.06 -5.84 39.50
N VAL A 654 -18.16 -6.37 40.05
CA VAL A 654 -19.52 -5.88 39.78
C VAL A 654 -19.84 -4.60 40.58
N ASN A 655 -19.14 -4.37 41.69
CA ASN A 655 -19.37 -3.24 42.59
C ASN A 655 -18.07 -2.42 42.80
N PRO A 656 -18.12 -1.07 42.81
CA PRO A 656 -16.96 -0.25 43.13
C PRO A 656 -16.38 -0.56 44.51
N HIS A 657 -15.09 -0.88 44.55
CA HIS A 657 -14.37 -1.25 45.78
C HIS A 657 -13.57 -0.10 46.41
N CYS A 658 -13.67 1.10 45.84
CA CYS A 658 -13.16 2.35 46.36
C CYS A 658 -14.17 3.46 46.02
N GLN A 659 -14.42 4.39 46.95
CA GLN A 659 -15.19 5.59 46.66
C GLN A 659 -14.28 6.62 45.99
N VAL A 660 -14.76 7.30 44.94
CA VAL A 660 -14.00 8.37 44.28
C VAL A 660 -13.83 9.54 45.26
N PRO A 661 -12.61 9.97 45.61
CA PRO A 661 -12.40 11.10 46.51
C PRO A 661 -13.01 12.39 45.95
N HIS A 662 -13.64 13.19 46.83
CA HIS A 662 -14.35 14.42 46.45
C HIS A 662 -13.43 15.66 46.47
N CYS A 663 -12.13 15.44 46.29
CA CYS A 663 -11.06 16.42 46.26
C CYS A 663 -9.85 15.87 45.47
N TYR A 664 -8.97 16.75 45.01
CA TYR A 664 -7.72 16.36 44.35
C TYR A 664 -6.69 15.81 45.36
N ARG A 665 -5.75 14.99 44.88
CA ARG A 665 -4.73 14.35 45.71
C ARG A 665 -3.57 15.31 45.99
N VAL A 666 -3.33 15.64 47.25
CA VAL A 666 -2.04 16.22 47.68
C VAL A 666 -0.96 15.13 47.57
N LEU A 667 0.12 15.41 46.85
CA LEU A 667 1.26 14.49 46.73
C LEU A 667 2.10 14.50 48.01
N SER A 668 2.83 13.40 48.27
CA SER A 668 3.70 13.26 49.44
C SER A 668 5.17 13.27 49.03
N GLU A 669 6.06 13.65 49.95
CA GLU A 669 7.52 13.55 49.80
C GLU A 669 8.00 12.11 49.46
N ASN A 670 7.21 11.10 49.85
CA ASN A 670 7.44 9.70 49.50
C ASN A 670 7.30 9.45 47.99
N VAL A 671 6.34 10.08 47.29
CA VAL A 671 6.21 9.98 45.82
C VAL A 671 7.52 10.37 45.14
N TYR A 672 8.02 11.56 45.44
CA TYR A 672 9.26 12.10 44.90
C TYR A 672 10.48 11.27 45.29
N THR A 673 10.52 10.78 46.54
CA THR A 673 11.55 9.85 47.01
C THR A 673 11.57 8.53 46.23
N GLN A 674 10.43 7.98 45.81
CA GLN A 674 10.43 6.80 44.93
C GLN A 674 10.83 7.16 43.48
N VAL A 675 10.38 8.31 42.94
CA VAL A 675 10.80 8.79 41.61
C VAL A 675 12.34 8.90 41.53
N LEU A 676 12.98 9.54 42.51
CA LEU A 676 14.45 9.65 42.55
C LEU A 676 15.16 8.29 42.66
N LYS A 677 14.58 7.29 43.35
CA LYS A 677 15.15 5.93 43.40
C LYS A 677 15.09 5.26 42.04
N MET A 678 13.98 5.35 41.32
CA MET A 678 13.82 4.79 39.96
C MET A 678 14.79 5.44 38.97
N GLN A 679 14.97 6.75 39.05
CA GLN A 679 15.94 7.50 38.25
C GLN A 679 17.40 7.06 38.51
N LYS A 680 17.76 6.86 39.78
CA LYS A 680 19.12 6.48 40.20
C LYS A 680 19.42 4.99 39.97
N ASN A 681 18.43 4.10 40.00
CA ASN A 681 18.63 2.66 39.78
C ASN A 681 17.58 2.05 38.84
N ARG A 682 17.86 2.15 37.53
CA ARG A 682 16.98 1.70 36.44
C ARG A 682 16.73 0.18 36.40
N GLN A 683 17.50 -0.63 37.14
CA GLN A 683 17.37 -2.11 37.10
C GLN A 683 16.29 -2.67 38.05
N HIS A 684 15.77 -1.89 38.99
CA HIS A 684 14.79 -2.36 39.98
C HIS A 684 13.32 -2.23 39.57
N ILE A 685 13.03 -1.75 38.35
CA ILE A 685 11.65 -1.55 37.89
C ILE A 685 11.10 -2.86 37.32
N HIS A 686 10.28 -3.55 38.11
CA HIS A 686 9.65 -4.82 37.74
C HIS A 686 8.45 -4.62 36.78
N TYR A 687 8.73 -4.19 35.55
CA TYR A 687 7.73 -4.08 34.49
C TYR A 687 6.94 -5.39 34.32
N GLY A 688 5.62 -5.30 34.38
CA GLY A 688 4.73 -6.44 34.13
C GLY A 688 4.71 -7.55 35.18
N ALA A 689 5.29 -7.37 36.37
CA ALA A 689 5.28 -8.42 37.41
C ALA A 689 3.87 -8.85 37.86
N GLY A 690 2.87 -7.98 37.75
CA GLY A 690 1.46 -8.34 37.99
C GLY A 690 0.81 -9.17 36.87
N LEU A 691 1.37 -9.20 35.65
CA LEU A 691 0.72 -9.78 34.47
C LEU A 691 0.59 -11.31 34.52
N ALA A 692 1.39 -11.98 35.34
CA ALA A 692 1.35 -13.42 35.54
C ALA A 692 0.33 -13.87 36.61
N ALA A 693 -0.33 -12.95 37.31
CA ALA A 693 -1.23 -13.29 38.42
C ALA A 693 -2.54 -13.97 37.96
N VAL A 694 -3.00 -14.92 38.79
CA VAL A 694 -4.20 -15.74 38.62
C VAL A 694 -4.90 -15.85 39.97
N SER A 695 -6.24 -15.85 39.99
CA SER A 695 -7.07 -16.05 41.19
C SER A 695 -8.31 -16.88 40.86
N GLU A 696 -8.80 -17.67 41.82
CA GLU A 696 -10.15 -18.24 41.75
C GLU A 696 -11.20 -17.18 42.09
N ALA A 697 -12.32 -17.18 41.37
CA ALA A 697 -13.52 -16.43 41.73
C ALA A 697 -14.79 -17.13 41.19
N THR A 698 -15.95 -16.75 41.72
CA THR A 698 -17.24 -17.26 41.24
C THR A 698 -17.83 -16.29 40.22
N LEU A 699 -17.84 -16.67 38.94
CA LEU A 699 -18.45 -15.89 37.85
C LEU A 699 -19.75 -16.58 37.42
N LEU A 700 -20.85 -15.81 37.37
CA LEU A 700 -22.20 -16.29 37.00
C LEU A 700 -22.73 -17.51 37.79
N GLY A 701 -22.09 -17.86 38.90
CA GLY A 701 -22.42 -19.02 39.75
C GLY A 701 -21.37 -20.15 39.72
N GLU A 702 -20.45 -20.14 38.75
CA GLU A 702 -19.41 -21.17 38.59
C GLU A 702 -18.05 -20.70 39.11
N LYS A 703 -17.29 -21.61 39.74
CA LYS A 703 -15.89 -21.35 40.10
C LYS A 703 -15.02 -21.34 38.86
N THR A 704 -14.34 -20.24 38.61
CA THR A 704 -13.47 -20.04 37.44
C THR A 704 -12.13 -19.41 37.86
N THR A 705 -11.08 -19.67 37.07
CA THR A 705 -9.77 -19.03 37.24
C THR A 705 -9.68 -17.77 36.38
N ILE A 706 -9.64 -16.61 37.03
CA ILE A 706 -9.39 -15.32 36.39
C ILE A 706 -7.88 -15.11 36.32
N SER A 707 -7.37 -14.62 35.19
CA SER A 707 -5.99 -14.19 35.03
C SER A 707 -5.94 -12.71 34.65
N VAL A 708 -4.97 -11.98 35.20
CA VAL A 708 -4.64 -10.60 34.79
C VAL A 708 -4.43 -10.52 33.28
N ARG A 709 -3.70 -11.48 32.73
CA ARG A 709 -3.41 -11.54 31.29
C ARG A 709 -4.70 -11.63 30.47
N ARG A 710 -5.68 -12.42 30.90
CA ARG A 710 -6.99 -12.54 30.24
C ARG A 710 -7.80 -11.24 30.32
N LEU A 711 -7.83 -10.60 31.48
CA LEU A 711 -8.49 -9.29 31.66
C LEU A 711 -7.86 -8.20 30.79
N ILE A 712 -6.52 -8.11 30.76
CA ILE A 712 -5.80 -7.13 29.94
C ILE A 712 -5.97 -7.41 28.45
N MET A 713 -6.02 -8.67 28.01
CA MET A 713 -6.27 -9.04 26.62
C MET A 713 -7.71 -8.71 26.16
N GLU A 714 -8.73 -8.87 27.00
CA GLU A 714 -10.09 -8.44 26.69
C GLU A 714 -10.28 -6.91 26.79
N LEU A 715 -9.57 -6.25 27.71
CA LEU A 715 -9.48 -4.79 27.77
C LEU A 715 -8.91 -4.22 26.47
N HIS A 716 -7.75 -4.73 26.04
CA HIS A 716 -7.14 -4.45 24.74
C HIS A 716 -8.11 -4.71 23.58
N SER A 717 -8.76 -5.87 23.56
CA SER A 717 -9.75 -6.24 22.53
C SER A 717 -10.85 -5.19 22.35
N VAL A 718 -11.39 -4.62 23.44
CA VAL A 718 -12.48 -3.63 23.36
C VAL A 718 -11.99 -2.18 23.18
N LEU A 719 -10.79 -1.82 23.63
CA LEU A 719 -10.20 -0.49 23.44
C LEU A 719 -9.50 -0.29 22.08
N SER A 720 -9.29 -1.37 21.34
CA SER A 720 -8.70 -1.41 19.99
C SER A 720 -9.19 -0.27 19.08
N SER A 721 -10.49 -0.23 18.82
CA SER A 721 -11.18 0.76 17.98
C SER A 721 -11.90 1.85 18.79
N ARG A 722 -11.62 1.99 20.10
CA ARG A 722 -12.50 2.75 21.02
C ARG A 722 -11.73 3.54 22.08
N TRP A 723 -11.98 4.84 22.06
CA TRP A 723 -11.43 5.87 22.94
C TRP A 723 -12.40 6.20 24.08
N ILE A 724 -11.94 6.61 25.25
CA ILE A 724 -12.75 6.78 26.46
C ILE A 724 -12.51 8.14 27.14
N SER A 725 -13.34 8.49 28.11
CA SER A 725 -13.08 9.66 28.98
C SER A 725 -12.41 9.29 30.30
N VAL A 726 -11.84 10.27 31.00
CA VAL A 726 -11.31 10.14 32.37
C VAL A 726 -12.42 9.71 33.33
N LYS A 727 -13.63 10.26 33.18
CA LYS A 727 -14.81 9.87 33.97
C LYS A 727 -15.17 8.38 33.78
N GLN A 728 -15.00 7.86 32.57
CA GLN A 728 -15.14 6.44 32.24
C GLN A 728 -13.97 5.61 32.82
N THR A 729 -12.73 6.10 32.68
CA THR A 729 -11.50 5.50 33.23
C THR A 729 -11.59 5.32 34.75
N ILE A 730 -11.95 6.37 35.48
CA ILE A 730 -12.18 6.37 36.94
C ILE A 730 -13.19 5.30 37.31
N ARG A 731 -14.34 5.24 36.60
CA ARG A 731 -15.37 4.23 36.86
C ARG A 731 -14.83 2.82 36.71
N PHE A 732 -14.07 2.53 35.64
CA PHE A 732 -13.44 1.21 35.46
C PHE A 732 -12.42 0.91 36.56
N LEU A 733 -11.52 1.84 36.89
CA LEU A 733 -10.46 1.62 37.88
C LEU A 733 -11.00 1.38 39.30
N THR A 734 -12.15 1.95 39.67
CA THR A 734 -12.83 1.63 40.94
C THR A 734 -13.40 0.21 41.02
N MET A 735 -13.50 -0.50 39.89
CA MET A 735 -13.99 -1.88 39.76
C MET A 735 -12.86 -2.86 39.36
N TRP A 736 -11.60 -2.44 39.43
CA TRP A 736 -10.46 -3.31 39.14
C TRP A 736 -10.19 -4.29 40.31
N PRO A 737 -10.01 -5.60 40.03
CA PRO A 737 -9.83 -6.60 41.09
C PRO A 737 -8.68 -6.31 42.04
N ARG A 738 -9.01 -6.28 43.35
CA ARG A 738 -8.03 -6.07 44.43
C ARG A 738 -6.89 -7.10 44.41
N VAL A 739 -7.20 -8.35 44.06
CA VAL A 739 -6.21 -9.44 43.87
C VAL A 739 -5.18 -9.15 42.76
N PHE A 740 -5.46 -8.19 41.87
CA PHE A 740 -4.65 -7.82 40.72
C PHE A 740 -4.15 -6.36 40.77
N GLN A 741 -4.07 -5.77 41.97
CA GLN A 741 -3.59 -4.40 42.16
C GLN A 741 -2.20 -4.16 41.54
N ALA A 742 -1.31 -5.16 41.56
CA ALA A 742 0.05 -5.06 40.97
C ALA A 742 0.08 -4.81 39.45
N ALA A 743 -1.02 -5.04 38.73
CA ALA A 743 -1.15 -4.74 37.30
C ALA A 743 -2.01 -3.50 36.99
N ARG A 744 -2.54 -2.83 38.04
CA ARG A 744 -3.43 -1.68 37.89
C ARG A 744 -2.77 -0.48 37.21
N LEU A 745 -1.46 -0.30 37.42
CA LEU A 745 -0.68 0.71 36.72
C LEU A 745 -0.58 0.42 35.21
N ASP A 746 -0.32 -0.83 34.83
CA ASP A 746 -0.20 -1.20 33.41
C ASP A 746 -1.55 -0.99 32.68
N VAL A 747 -2.67 -1.23 33.37
CA VAL A 747 -4.04 -0.86 32.90
C VAL A 747 -4.21 0.65 32.72
N ILE A 748 -3.68 1.48 33.61
CA ILE A 748 -3.74 2.95 33.50
C ILE A 748 -2.93 3.43 32.28
N LEU A 749 -1.79 2.81 32.00
CA LEU A 749 -0.99 3.13 30.81
C LEU A 749 -1.75 2.78 29.51
N ILE A 750 -2.44 1.64 29.47
CA ILE A 750 -3.31 1.25 28.35
C ILE A 750 -4.47 2.26 28.16
N PHE A 751 -5.03 2.78 29.23
CA PHE A 751 -6.08 3.80 29.15
C PHE A 751 -5.57 5.19 28.76
N PHE A 752 -4.35 5.58 29.17
CA PHE A 752 -3.82 6.93 28.98
C PHE A 752 -3.86 7.38 27.51
N ASP A 753 -3.41 6.49 26.63
CA ASP A 753 -3.41 6.60 25.16
C ASP A 753 -4.80 6.61 24.52
N ARG A 754 -5.84 6.24 25.29
CA ARG A 754 -7.24 6.23 24.85
C ARG A 754 -8.09 7.32 25.50
N ILE A 755 -7.53 8.17 26.34
CA ILE A 755 -8.27 9.23 27.04
C ILE A 755 -8.44 10.47 26.15
N THR A 756 -9.66 10.99 26.08
CA THR A 756 -10.03 12.10 25.18
C THR A 756 -10.22 13.44 25.87
N ASP A 757 -10.38 13.44 27.20
CA ASP A 757 -10.44 14.62 28.07
C ASP A 757 -9.21 14.61 29.00
N VAL A 758 -8.00 14.60 28.40
CA VAL A 758 -6.72 14.50 29.13
C VAL A 758 -6.57 15.57 30.22
N TYR A 759 -7.20 16.74 30.05
CA TYR A 759 -7.27 17.78 31.08
C TYR A 759 -7.90 17.36 32.41
N ASN A 760 -8.74 16.33 32.41
CA ASN A 760 -9.29 15.74 33.62
C ASN A 760 -8.36 14.70 34.28
N PHE A 761 -7.27 14.26 33.64
CA PHE A 761 -6.51 13.06 34.03
C PHE A 761 -5.99 13.09 35.47
N GLN A 762 -5.72 14.28 36.02
CA GLN A 762 -5.33 14.49 37.42
C GLN A 762 -6.38 13.96 38.42
N GLN A 763 -7.64 13.79 38.02
CA GLN A 763 -8.71 13.13 38.79
C GLN A 763 -8.49 11.61 38.97
N VAL A 764 -7.56 10.98 38.24
CA VAL A 764 -7.17 9.57 38.42
C VAL A 764 -6.22 9.39 39.61
N LEU A 765 -5.34 10.37 39.88
CA LEU A 765 -4.31 10.29 40.92
C LEU A 765 -4.83 9.97 42.34
N PRO A 766 -6.01 10.44 42.79
CA PRO A 766 -6.58 10.06 44.09
C PRO A 766 -6.87 8.57 44.26
N LEU A 767 -7.01 7.79 43.17
CA LEU A 767 -7.29 6.34 43.23
C LEU A 767 -6.05 5.48 43.47
N LEU A 768 -4.85 6.07 43.36
CA LEU A 768 -3.56 5.37 43.29
C LEU A 768 -2.87 5.30 44.67
N THR A 769 -1.80 4.52 44.78
CA THR A 769 -0.82 4.62 45.87
C THR A 769 0.33 5.56 45.50
N ASP A 770 1.11 6.02 46.47
CA ASP A 770 2.27 6.89 46.21
C ASP A 770 3.29 6.25 45.26
N ASP A 771 3.45 4.93 45.34
CA ASP A 771 4.33 4.16 44.45
C ASP A 771 3.77 4.08 43.02
N GLU A 772 2.47 3.82 42.85
CA GLU A 772 1.81 3.87 41.54
C GLU A 772 1.89 5.27 40.91
N VAL A 773 1.75 6.34 41.69
CA VAL A 773 1.92 7.72 41.20
C VAL A 773 3.37 7.99 40.82
N ALA A 774 4.34 7.54 41.63
CA ALA A 774 5.77 7.69 41.32
C ALA A 774 6.15 6.94 40.04
N GLN A 775 5.68 5.70 39.88
CA GLN A 775 5.90 4.94 38.66
C GLN A 775 5.18 5.55 37.45
N LEU A 776 3.98 6.13 37.63
CA LEU A 776 3.25 6.83 36.56
C LEU A 776 4.02 8.08 36.09
N LEU A 777 4.45 8.94 37.02
CA LEU A 777 5.29 10.11 36.75
C LEU A 777 6.61 9.72 36.06
N TYR A 778 7.25 8.65 36.51
CA TYR A 778 8.50 8.15 35.92
C TYR A 778 8.32 7.55 34.50
N ARG A 779 7.21 6.84 34.25
CA ARG A 779 6.96 6.17 32.95
C ARG A 779 6.35 7.11 31.90
N VAL A 780 5.51 8.07 32.28
CA VAL A 780 4.72 8.90 31.35
C VAL A 780 5.27 10.33 31.23
N GLY A 781 5.86 10.88 32.29
CA GLY A 781 6.42 12.23 32.30
C GLY A 781 5.48 13.30 32.86
N TRP A 782 6.05 14.38 33.39
CA TRP A 782 5.30 15.42 34.12
C TRP A 782 4.33 16.20 33.21
N LEU A 783 4.75 16.61 32.01
CA LEU A 783 3.93 17.43 31.10
C LEU A 783 2.75 16.66 30.47
N HIS A 784 2.57 15.40 30.83
CA HIS A 784 1.61 14.47 30.24
C HIS A 784 0.47 14.14 31.22
N VAL A 785 0.78 14.05 32.51
CA VAL A 785 -0.20 13.69 33.56
C VAL A 785 -0.66 14.88 34.41
N TRP A 786 -0.03 16.06 34.23
CA TRP A 786 -0.28 17.29 34.97
C TRP A 786 -1.02 18.33 34.11
N SER A 787 -1.82 19.20 34.75
CA SER A 787 -2.61 20.24 34.08
C SER A 787 -2.54 21.59 34.80
N PRO A 788 -2.20 22.71 34.12
CA PRO A 788 -2.20 24.04 34.71
C PRO A 788 -3.62 24.56 35.01
N LEU A 789 -4.67 23.83 34.60
CA LEU A 789 -6.04 24.10 35.06
C LEU A 789 -6.22 23.79 36.56
N VAL A 790 -5.47 22.81 37.08
CA VAL A 790 -5.53 22.35 38.48
C VAL A 790 -4.10 22.25 39.04
N PRO A 791 -3.39 23.38 39.24
CA PRO A 791 -2.03 23.41 39.75
C PRO A 791 -1.93 23.03 41.24
N ASP A 792 -3.05 22.87 41.95
CA ASP A 792 -3.14 22.67 43.40
C ASP A 792 -2.54 21.32 43.88
N LEU A 793 -1.23 21.28 44.10
CA LEU A 793 -0.44 20.12 44.53
C LEU A 793 0.76 20.56 45.42
N TYR A 794 1.32 19.60 46.15
CA TYR A 794 2.69 19.67 46.68
C TYR A 794 3.68 19.26 45.58
N TYR A 795 4.70 20.10 45.36
CA TYR A 795 5.75 19.92 44.36
C TYR A 795 7.13 19.77 44.99
N GLU A 796 7.92 18.88 44.41
CA GLU A 796 9.37 18.81 44.58
C GLU A 796 10.00 18.55 43.22
N LEU A 797 10.52 19.62 42.61
CA LEU A 797 10.94 19.66 41.21
C LEU A 797 12.47 19.76 41.12
N ASP A 798 13.08 18.73 40.55
CA ASP A 798 14.48 18.74 40.12
C ASP A 798 14.56 19.60 38.84
N LEU A 799 14.99 20.85 39.00
CA LEU A 799 15.09 21.81 37.90
C LEU A 799 16.15 21.42 36.86
N SER A 800 16.96 20.37 37.08
CA SER A 800 17.81 19.80 36.02
C SER A 800 16.99 19.06 34.95
N MET A 801 15.85 18.48 35.33
CA MET A 801 14.94 17.79 34.41
C MET A 801 14.07 18.77 33.62
N TYR A 802 14.07 18.65 32.30
CA TYR A 802 13.32 19.55 31.42
C TYR A 802 11.83 19.65 31.77
N GLU A 803 11.09 18.54 31.84
CA GLU A 803 9.64 18.58 32.14
C GLU A 803 9.33 19.25 33.49
N GLN A 804 10.14 19.00 34.52
CA GLN A 804 9.95 19.58 35.86
C GLN A 804 10.31 21.08 35.89
N ARG A 805 11.33 21.49 35.13
CA ARG A 805 11.69 22.89 34.90
C ARG A 805 10.59 23.67 34.16
N GLU A 806 9.94 23.06 33.17
CA GLU A 806 8.81 23.69 32.48
C GLU A 806 7.57 23.78 33.38
N VAL A 807 7.24 22.73 34.17
CA VAL A 807 6.19 22.84 35.22
C VAL A 807 6.50 23.99 36.18
N ALA A 808 7.73 24.12 36.66
CA ALA A 808 8.13 25.22 37.53
C ALA A 808 7.94 26.59 36.87
N LYS A 809 8.30 26.78 35.60
CA LYS A 809 8.04 28.03 34.84
C LYS A 809 6.55 28.35 34.76
N ILE A 810 5.71 27.35 34.48
CA ILE A 810 4.25 27.52 34.38
C ILE A 810 3.67 27.93 35.73
N LEU A 811 4.11 27.30 36.84
CA LEU A 811 3.71 27.66 38.20
C LEU A 811 4.11 29.10 38.58
N VAL A 812 5.28 29.58 38.13
CA VAL A 812 5.71 30.99 38.32
C VAL A 812 4.82 31.95 37.54
N GLN A 813 4.48 31.61 36.29
CA GLN A 813 3.58 32.43 35.46
C GLN A 813 2.15 32.46 36.03
N LEU A 814 1.66 31.37 36.62
CA LEU A 814 0.39 31.38 37.34
C LEU A 814 0.43 32.31 38.57
N ALA A 815 1.42 32.17 39.45
CA ALA A 815 1.52 32.94 40.69
C ALA A 815 1.60 34.47 40.50
N LEU A 816 2.08 34.95 39.35
CA LEU A 816 2.17 36.38 39.03
C LEU A 816 0.93 36.95 38.31
N ASN A 817 0.11 36.09 37.69
CA ASN A 817 -1.10 36.50 36.99
C ASN A 817 -2.38 36.27 37.81
N GLU A 818 -2.35 35.39 38.81
CA GLU A 818 -3.48 35.13 39.70
C GLU A 818 -3.56 36.19 40.81
N PRO A 819 -4.73 36.81 41.06
CA PRO A 819 -4.85 37.89 42.03
C PRO A 819 -4.76 37.37 43.45
N VAL A 820 -3.85 37.97 44.21
CA VAL A 820 -3.55 37.63 45.60
C VAL A 820 -4.07 38.75 46.51
N ILE A 821 -5.08 38.46 47.34
CA ILE A 821 -5.75 39.48 48.17
C ILE A 821 -5.34 39.38 49.66
N TYR A 822 -5.15 38.17 50.20
CA TYR A 822 -4.87 37.95 51.63
C TYR A 822 -3.90 36.79 51.94
N GLY A 823 -3.20 36.23 50.94
CA GLY A 823 -2.30 35.08 51.10
C GLY A 823 -1.15 35.13 50.11
N GLU A 824 -0.67 33.97 49.66
CA GLU A 824 0.15 33.78 48.44
C GLU A 824 -0.20 32.43 47.78
N ASN A 825 -0.12 32.35 46.44
CA ASN A 825 -0.47 31.14 45.69
C ASN A 825 0.63 30.06 45.73
N TRP A 826 1.87 30.46 46.03
CA TRP A 826 2.95 29.56 46.43
C TRP A 826 3.05 29.62 47.97
N GLN A 827 3.27 28.47 48.60
CA GLN A 827 3.42 28.32 50.05
C GLN A 827 4.56 27.33 50.34
N ASN A 828 5.24 27.49 51.47
CA ASN A 828 6.35 26.62 51.90
C ASN A 828 7.46 26.48 50.84
N GLU A 829 7.71 27.54 50.06
CA GLU A 829 8.64 27.50 48.94
C GLU A 829 10.09 27.45 49.40
N THR A 830 10.87 26.53 48.84
CA THR A 830 12.32 26.46 49.09
C THR A 830 13.06 26.13 47.81
N TYR A 831 14.26 26.68 47.66
CA TYR A 831 15.16 26.36 46.56
C TYR A 831 16.56 26.04 47.10
N GLY A 832 17.15 24.94 46.65
CA GLY A 832 18.46 24.48 47.09
C GLY A 832 19.25 23.83 45.95
N TRP A 833 20.58 23.80 46.07
CA TRP A 833 21.41 23.11 45.07
C TRP A 833 21.33 21.58 45.21
N ASN A 834 21.01 21.07 46.42
CA ASN A 834 20.79 19.66 46.71
C ASN A 834 19.39 19.43 47.31
N ARG A 835 18.83 18.22 47.10
CA ARG A 835 17.55 17.82 47.68
C ARG A 835 17.65 17.78 49.20
N GLY A 836 16.77 18.50 49.90
CA GLY A 836 16.75 18.60 51.37
C GLY A 836 17.77 19.56 51.98
N ASP A 837 18.45 20.38 51.16
CA ASP A 837 19.45 21.38 51.56
C ASP A 837 19.09 22.76 50.97
N PRO A 838 18.00 23.39 51.47
CA PRO A 838 17.50 24.64 50.92
C PRO A 838 18.33 25.86 51.34
N ILE A 839 18.40 26.86 50.48
CA ILE A 839 19.04 28.15 50.78
C ILE A 839 18.19 28.88 51.85
N PRO A 840 18.72 29.15 53.05
CA PRO A 840 17.93 29.73 54.13
C PRO A 840 17.40 31.13 53.79
N GLY A 841 16.09 31.32 53.92
CA GLY A 841 15.44 32.60 53.61
C GLY A 841 15.36 32.94 52.12
N TRP A 842 15.53 31.96 51.22
CA TRP A 842 15.24 32.13 49.81
C TRP A 842 13.74 32.41 49.57
N GLN A 843 13.44 33.24 48.57
CA GLN A 843 12.07 33.55 48.12
C GLN A 843 12.03 33.60 46.59
N LEU A 844 10.83 33.48 46.00
CA LEU A 844 10.64 33.47 44.54
C LEU A 844 11.21 34.74 43.88
N ASN A 845 12.27 34.56 43.07
CA ASN A 845 12.90 35.65 42.36
C ASN A 845 12.22 35.91 41.00
N GLN A 846 11.55 37.06 40.88
CA GLN A 846 10.90 37.52 39.63
C GLN A 846 11.85 37.60 38.42
N SER A 847 13.18 37.72 38.64
CA SER A 847 14.15 37.77 37.55
C SER A 847 14.21 36.48 36.71
N TRP A 848 13.73 35.34 37.25
CA TRP A 848 13.69 34.04 36.56
C TRP A 848 12.86 34.04 35.26
N LEU A 849 12.00 35.04 35.05
CA LEU A 849 11.20 35.18 33.82
C LEU A 849 11.91 35.94 32.68
N GLY A 850 13.09 36.51 32.91
CA GLY A 850 13.92 37.04 31.82
C GLY A 850 14.49 35.92 30.95
N GLU A 851 14.69 36.17 29.65
CA GLU A 851 15.29 35.18 28.75
C GLU A 851 16.65 34.71 29.28
N GLY A 852 16.82 33.39 29.44
CA GLY A 852 18.04 32.78 29.98
C GLY A 852 18.21 32.84 31.51
N ASN A 853 17.33 33.50 32.26
CA ASN A 853 17.49 33.68 33.72
C ASN A 853 16.91 32.55 34.60
N PHE A 854 16.14 31.61 34.03
CA PHE A 854 15.54 30.52 34.80
C PHE A 854 16.59 29.44 35.13
N PRO A 855 16.70 28.95 36.39
CA PRO A 855 17.77 28.02 36.75
C PRO A 855 17.75 26.70 35.97
N GLU A 856 18.93 26.28 35.51
CA GLU A 856 19.09 24.99 34.83
C GLU A 856 19.27 23.79 35.79
N LYS A 857 19.43 24.03 37.09
CA LYS A 857 19.75 23.02 38.12
C LYS A 857 19.21 23.45 39.50
N GLY A 858 19.25 22.51 40.45
CA GLY A 858 18.76 22.69 41.82
C GLY A 858 17.37 22.09 42.02
N TYR A 859 16.93 22.00 43.27
CA TYR A 859 15.64 21.46 43.69
C TYR A 859 14.76 22.59 44.18
N LEU A 860 13.53 22.65 43.67
CA LEU A 860 12.48 23.60 44.06
C LEU A 860 11.36 22.82 44.74
N THR A 861 11.07 23.11 46.01
CA THR A 861 9.86 22.62 46.70
C THR A 861 8.85 23.75 46.84
N LEU A 862 7.55 23.46 46.71
CA LEU A 862 6.47 24.39 47.05
C LEU A 862 5.13 23.65 47.16
N ASP A 863 4.21 24.16 47.98
CA ASP A 863 2.78 23.89 47.89
C ASP A 863 2.13 24.97 47.01
N TYR A 864 1.42 24.59 45.94
CA TYR A 864 0.62 25.54 45.16
C TYR A 864 -0.83 25.51 45.62
N TYR A 865 -1.45 26.68 45.78
CA TYR A 865 -2.83 26.80 46.25
C TYR A 865 -3.58 27.95 45.57
N SER A 866 -4.77 27.65 45.05
CA SER A 866 -5.66 28.61 44.38
C SER A 866 -7.10 28.60 44.90
N GLY A 867 -7.26 28.43 46.21
CA GLY A 867 -8.53 28.60 46.91
C GLY A 867 -8.97 30.06 46.98
N ALA A 868 -10.16 30.35 46.46
CA ALA A 868 -10.79 31.68 46.56
C ALA A 868 -11.08 32.09 48.02
N ASP A 869 -11.20 31.12 48.91
CA ASP A 869 -11.33 31.24 50.37
C ASP A 869 -10.14 31.95 51.06
N ARG A 870 -8.93 31.87 50.51
CA ARG A 870 -7.74 32.64 50.94
C ARG A 870 -7.51 33.91 50.11
N GLY A 871 -8.39 34.19 49.15
CA GLY A 871 -8.21 35.29 48.20
C GLY A 871 -7.12 35.02 47.16
N CYS A 872 -6.93 33.76 46.78
CA CYS A 872 -5.95 33.26 45.80
C CYS A 872 -6.70 32.73 44.56
N GLY A 873 -7.48 33.57 43.89
CA GLY A 873 -8.48 33.11 42.90
C GLY A 873 -7.89 32.61 41.57
N PRO A 874 -8.41 31.53 40.95
CA PRO A 874 -7.88 30.99 39.71
C PRO A 874 -8.19 31.90 38.50
N VAL A 875 -7.19 32.18 37.66
CA VAL A 875 -7.36 33.00 36.44
C VAL A 875 -7.43 32.11 35.21
N TRP A 876 -8.66 31.73 34.86
CA TRP A 876 -8.94 30.73 33.84
C TRP A 876 -8.38 31.06 32.45
N HIS A 877 -8.36 32.33 32.03
CA HIS A 877 -7.80 32.69 30.73
C HIS A 877 -6.28 32.44 30.67
N THR A 878 -5.55 32.73 31.76
CA THR A 878 -4.12 32.42 31.89
C THR A 878 -3.89 30.92 31.96
N ARG A 879 -4.68 30.18 32.76
CA ARG A 879 -4.58 28.71 32.86
C ARG A 879 -4.79 28.03 31.50
N MET A 880 -5.81 28.44 30.73
CA MET A 880 -6.05 27.95 29.37
C MET A 880 -4.93 28.34 28.41
N ALA A 881 -4.42 29.58 28.47
CA ALA A 881 -3.28 30.03 27.67
C ALA A 881 -1.96 29.32 28.04
N LEU A 882 -1.91 28.61 29.17
CA LEU A 882 -0.80 27.79 29.65
C LEU A 882 -0.97 26.29 29.37
N CYS A 883 -2.21 25.78 29.14
CA CYS A 883 -2.47 24.40 28.73
C CYS A 883 -1.66 23.96 27.51
N LYS A 884 -1.31 24.89 26.63
CA LYS A 884 -0.41 24.65 25.49
C LYS A 884 0.94 24.01 25.89
N HIS A 885 1.45 24.27 27.09
CA HIS A 885 2.74 23.71 27.53
C HIS A 885 2.65 22.25 28.04
N VAL A 886 1.48 21.59 27.95
CA VAL A 886 1.20 20.24 28.46
C VAL A 886 0.27 19.46 27.51
N LEU A 887 0.10 18.15 27.75
CA LEU A 887 -0.88 17.31 27.03
C LEU A 887 -2.33 17.55 27.50
N ALA A 888 -2.53 18.24 28.62
CA ALA A 888 -3.84 18.63 29.13
C ALA A 888 -4.42 19.84 28.36
N GLU A 889 -4.85 19.59 27.12
CA GLU A 889 -5.56 20.52 26.23
C GLU A 889 -6.75 21.19 26.94
N PRO A 890 -7.02 22.49 26.75
CA PRO A 890 -8.10 23.16 27.46
C PRO A 890 -9.48 22.56 27.06
N PRO A 891 -10.44 22.43 28.00
CA PRO A 891 -11.78 21.91 27.69
C PRO A 891 -12.45 22.76 26.59
N PRO A 892 -13.19 22.15 25.64
CA PRO A 892 -13.89 22.88 24.60
C PRO A 892 -14.80 23.97 25.17
N PRO A 893 -15.01 25.12 24.49
CA PRO A 893 -15.76 26.26 25.04
C PRO A 893 -17.16 25.92 25.58
N ALA A 894 -17.83 24.91 25.00
CA ALA A 894 -19.13 24.41 25.49
C ALA A 894 -19.06 23.72 26.86
N HIS A 895 -17.93 23.08 27.20
CA HIS A 895 -17.71 22.36 28.46
C HIS A 895 -16.85 23.14 29.47
N LEU A 896 -16.22 24.24 29.07
CA LEU A 896 -15.40 25.08 29.95
C LEU A 896 -16.15 25.51 31.22
N ASN A 897 -17.41 25.96 31.09
CA ASN A 897 -18.23 26.38 32.23
C ASN A 897 -18.59 25.20 33.17
N GLU A 898 -18.83 24.01 32.62
CA GLU A 898 -19.07 22.78 33.38
C GLU A 898 -17.81 22.37 34.17
N PHE A 899 -16.65 22.40 33.52
CA PHE A 899 -15.35 22.12 34.13
C PHE A 899 -15.01 23.12 35.25
N ILE A 900 -15.16 24.42 35.02
CA ILE A 900 -14.90 25.46 36.03
C ILE A 900 -15.82 25.25 37.25
N HIS A 901 -17.11 24.99 37.03
CA HIS A 901 -18.06 24.73 38.11
C HIS A 901 -17.69 23.48 38.93
N HIS A 902 -17.35 22.38 38.25
CA HIS A 902 -16.94 21.12 38.90
C HIS A 902 -15.66 21.29 39.72
N THR A 903 -14.61 21.89 39.15
CA THR A 903 -13.35 22.14 39.84
C THR A 903 -13.52 23.08 41.04
N THR A 904 -14.37 24.10 40.93
CA THR A 904 -14.69 25.02 42.04
C THR A 904 -15.43 24.30 43.19
N ILE A 905 -16.29 23.33 42.90
CA ILE A 905 -16.93 22.50 43.94
C ILE A 905 -15.90 21.60 44.64
N LEU A 906 -14.96 21.01 43.89
CA LEU A 906 -13.90 20.15 44.45
C LEU A 906 -12.92 20.91 45.37
N THR A 907 -12.65 22.20 45.10
CA THR A 907 -11.80 23.03 45.98
C THR A 907 -12.56 23.54 47.20
N LEU A 908 -13.81 23.99 47.05
CA LEU A 908 -14.62 24.53 48.16
C LEU A 908 -14.91 23.52 49.28
N ASN A 909 -14.99 22.22 48.98
CA ASN A 909 -15.21 21.16 49.98
C ASN A 909 -14.08 21.05 51.03
N SER A 910 -12.98 21.80 50.90
CA SER A 910 -11.87 21.80 51.86
C SER A 910 -12.10 22.69 53.10
N ILE A 911 -13.01 23.68 53.05
CA ILE A 911 -13.05 24.77 54.04
C ILE A 911 -14.47 25.08 54.57
N ARG A 912 -14.58 25.05 55.90
CA ARG A 912 -15.71 25.40 56.82
C ARG A 912 -16.88 24.41 56.96
N ASP A 913 -16.96 23.91 58.20
CA ASP A 913 -18.16 23.66 59.00
C ASP A 913 -19.51 23.41 58.29
N LEU A 914 -19.90 22.13 58.27
CA LEU A 914 -21.30 21.75 58.45
C LEU A 914 -21.49 21.11 59.83
N THR A 915 -21.59 21.94 60.87
CA THR A 915 -22.22 21.54 62.13
C THR A 915 -23.59 20.93 61.82
N PRO A 916 -23.96 19.77 62.38
CA PRO A 916 -25.18 19.07 61.98
C PRO A 916 -26.43 19.88 62.37
N LYS A 917 -27.05 20.55 61.39
CA LYS A 917 -28.41 21.04 61.55
C LYS A 917 -29.32 19.81 61.77
N PRO A 918 -30.11 19.77 62.85
CA PRO A 918 -30.93 18.60 63.14
C PRO A 918 -31.94 18.38 62.01
N VAL A 919 -32.18 17.10 61.69
CA VAL A 919 -33.14 16.71 60.65
C VAL A 919 -34.52 17.26 61.01
N VAL A 920 -35.03 18.18 60.19
CA VAL A 920 -36.42 18.63 60.28
C VAL A 920 -37.29 17.44 59.90
N ALA A 921 -37.95 16.86 60.90
CA ALA A 921 -38.81 15.70 60.71
C ALA A 921 -40.04 16.08 59.88
N HIS A 922 -39.99 15.83 58.57
CA HIS A 922 -41.18 15.93 57.73
C HIS A 922 -42.22 14.90 58.20
N SER A 923 -43.31 15.42 58.75
CA SER A 923 -44.37 14.65 59.38
C SER A 923 -45.04 13.68 58.41
N ILE A 924 -45.15 12.42 58.80
CA ILE A 924 -45.95 11.41 58.11
C ILE A 924 -47.42 11.87 58.11
N GLN A 925 -47.98 12.17 56.95
CA GLN A 925 -49.43 12.18 56.77
C GLN A 925 -49.92 10.80 56.30
N PRO A 926 -50.94 10.21 56.94
CA PRO A 926 -51.38 8.86 56.63
C PRO A 926 -52.22 8.79 55.35
N LYS A 927 -52.10 7.66 54.63
CA LYS A 927 -53.00 7.33 53.52
C LYS A 927 -54.46 7.33 53.99
N LYS A 928 -55.31 8.19 53.40
CA LYS A 928 -56.76 7.99 53.46
C LYS A 928 -57.13 6.76 52.62
N LYS A 929 -58.05 5.94 53.12
CA LYS A 929 -58.71 4.90 52.34
C LYS A 929 -59.81 5.53 51.49
N GLN A 930 -59.80 5.25 50.20
CA GLN A 930 -60.93 4.65 49.47
C GLN A 930 -60.39 3.96 48.21
#